data_AF-A0A558NQM3-F1
#
_entry.id   AF-A0A558NQM3-F1
#
_cell.length_a   1.000
_cell.length_b   1.000
_cell.length_c   1.000
_cell.angle_alpha   90.00
_cell.angle_beta   90.00
_cell.angle_gamma   90.00
#
_symmetry.space_group_name_H-M   'P 1'
#
loop_
_entity.id
_entity.type
_entity.pdbx_description
1 polymer ?
#
loop_
_entity_poly.entity_id
_entity_poly.type
_entity_poly.pdbx_seq_one_letter_code
_entity_poly.pdbx_strand_id
1 'polypeptide(L)'
;MHQFDKSIFIAFNPHDSESVAAALLQYQQHLEDGSAFRKQVFNIEFVALENNSQRRLQLSDIRDETLRAYVRDALSLTPDGYSESSHEAIAEDDPVYISEPIFFALALQFPQLQEQVIRCARSIVAYARDNNDTDDMWRDDMDVFGAEALYLLARSDLNNLPLLAQFFIPYWDDEHAGEYHKFLADIVHRYSWCREVISAYIWCDNDQFRYQMFGHEWGSDTHYQPLGEYLRANPQEYLWFKQALQERLLDTPKMMVSIHNNEEAHNPVLDFYLTLLPMDGDRFDDEDCAEFAQQHFIHASLEDEALDLQNRIQAQSSTPLFCYSASDLRSQESMEREETRGDGLRMVKPLILALPQGEALWQYVYDGSQQDALQQLPVTELAPLAKKAAPEFYRDLQDELIFGDSNKDICDDLFSVLYSVRRELQSDDEDAEDFADVLTSDSEEQRARQYLRLLDIFYRVLGQDEFPDSMRELLVDDDELLTTAEYFRRFSRIPAEDQEKALQQKVLHSLLSEFCDMDERLGKALLQRAQQLIGSERTLANPASWADDAAQSELEIGHFTLMAFILHNDWQQNFADEQTPVLAEYLQQDSLWLKAANLPLKRFDIEGGHYCPEGRGMSTEQVQLFRDYFCAQQPLLNQQQMIGLINRYAHRDDCTRRSSLSFNQFSELQNGYYFLNDHDDDYQRILLICFWLQHLPLPCSVPAKRIWKLMVALAPIRVTRLVMQAFSDDSYDVEFADVLQEINHYEALEKAGINRGYLMAFQLSQCQPAYHTEKYISWLDQYAAIDDADTSMFGSRSRKLAQELQHGLRYINEADKIQFYRLLELRHPRFSYSNNDELQHDFRYTLKRNLRLSLKHWHSILASESGSSQLDCDSKVLSKKPLRIAADYHTREDFVPGDMTWLGVWLVEDMGDDYEIFAGPELQNAELKNCRGNVLLFKGGIDRAQILARANELLDSEACLQQLHQQVLNYLDGNAGYEQTATLAEHYLLGEGLELQAPEYTMTGVDSFIWLLDEEQRDRLARLFFNNNYRGFKLVRDTIVQGYLSDQVKQGKMSFSDMLEADEDDNEEQAAAFLLLWLLRLDIRPEHILLYCVKNRQFEACRHYVIALANDGLLKSCAAFLHTENRATLVEMLAEQNNGRSFLSIFAKDKARKIRDIVARFIG
;
A
#
# COMPACT_ATOMS: atom_id res chain seq x y z
N MET A 1 -4.99 28.26 0.27
CA MET A 1 -4.60 29.18 -0.82
C MET A 1 -3.53 30.22 -0.45
N HIS A 2 -2.81 30.11 0.68
CA HIS A 2 -1.62 30.95 1.00
C HIS A 2 -0.29 30.18 0.96
N GLN A 3 -0.30 28.94 0.47
CA GLN A 3 0.81 28.00 0.58
C GLN A 3 2.01 28.40 -0.28
N PHE A 4 1.77 29.00 -1.46
CA PHE A 4 2.81 29.35 -2.44
C PHE A 4 3.31 30.80 -2.34
N ASP A 5 2.78 31.58 -1.41
CA ASP A 5 3.14 33.00 -1.22
C ASP A 5 4.63 33.14 -0.82
N LYS A 6 5.41 33.86 -1.64
CA LYS A 6 6.84 34.08 -1.41
C LYS A 6 7.06 35.08 -0.26
N SER A 7 8.02 34.79 0.62
CA SER A 7 8.34 35.65 1.77
C SER A 7 9.70 36.34 1.69
N ILE A 8 10.58 35.90 0.78
CA ILE A 8 11.90 36.49 0.55
C ILE A 8 11.87 37.28 -0.76
N PHE A 9 12.12 38.59 -0.67
CA PHE A 9 12.17 39.47 -1.84
C PHE A 9 13.61 39.93 -2.11
N ILE A 10 14.18 39.52 -3.25
CA ILE A 10 15.49 39.98 -3.71
C ILE A 10 15.28 41.21 -4.60
N ALA A 11 15.52 42.40 -4.03
CA ALA A 11 15.32 43.67 -4.71
C ALA A 11 16.60 44.20 -5.37
N PHE A 12 16.55 44.55 -6.65
CA PHE A 12 17.70 45.06 -7.41
C PHE A 12 17.28 46.02 -8.52
N ASN A 13 18.23 46.82 -9.03
CA ASN A 13 18.01 47.68 -10.19
C ASN A 13 18.29 46.90 -11.50
N PRO A 14 17.27 46.61 -12.35
CA PRO A 14 17.44 45.83 -13.59
C PRO A 14 18.38 46.44 -14.63
N HIS A 15 18.76 47.71 -14.47
CA HIS A 15 19.60 48.45 -15.40
C HIS A 15 21.02 48.71 -14.89
N ASP A 16 21.37 48.16 -13.73
CA ASP A 16 22.67 48.32 -13.10
C ASP A 16 23.36 46.96 -12.88
N SER A 17 24.48 46.73 -13.56
CA SER A 17 25.20 45.47 -13.48
C SER A 17 25.76 45.17 -12.09
N GLU A 18 26.12 46.18 -11.29
CA GLU A 18 26.60 45.95 -9.91
C GLU A 18 25.45 45.49 -9.01
N SER A 19 24.27 46.11 -9.16
CA SER A 19 23.06 45.70 -8.43
C SER A 19 22.61 44.28 -8.80
N VAL A 20 22.67 43.91 -10.09
CA VAL A 20 22.35 42.55 -10.55
C VAL A 20 23.37 41.53 -10.04
N ALA A 21 24.67 41.88 -10.02
CA ALA A 21 25.70 41.01 -9.46
C ALA A 21 25.50 40.74 -7.97
N ALA A 22 25.09 41.75 -7.19
CA ALA A 22 24.76 41.60 -5.78
C ALA A 22 23.54 40.69 -5.57
N ALA A 23 22.51 40.82 -6.41
CA ALA A 23 21.33 39.93 -6.38
C ALA A 23 21.68 38.48 -6.70
N LEU A 24 22.58 38.23 -7.67
CA LEU A 24 23.07 36.87 -7.98
C LEU A 24 23.78 36.24 -6.77
N LEU A 25 24.58 37.03 -6.06
CA LEU A 25 25.28 36.56 -4.86
C LEU A 25 24.32 36.27 -3.71
N GLN A 26 23.30 37.12 -3.53
CA GLN A 26 22.25 36.89 -2.54
C GLN A 26 21.45 35.62 -2.87
N TYR A 27 21.11 35.38 -4.13
CA TYR A 27 20.41 34.17 -4.54
C TYR A 27 21.25 32.92 -4.28
N GLN A 28 22.54 32.95 -4.64
CA GLN A 28 23.49 31.87 -4.33
C GLN A 28 23.51 31.54 -2.83
N GLN A 29 23.57 32.55 -1.98
CA GLN A 29 23.59 32.35 -0.54
C GLN A 29 22.32 31.66 -0.02
N HIS A 30 21.15 32.04 -0.53
CA HIS A 30 19.88 31.41 -0.13
C HIS A 30 19.75 29.95 -0.60
N LEU A 31 20.34 29.59 -1.76
CA LEU A 31 20.41 28.20 -2.21
C LEU A 31 21.38 27.38 -1.35
N GLU A 32 22.54 27.95 -1.04
CA GLU A 32 23.60 27.28 -0.25
C GLU A 32 23.21 27.03 1.21
N ASP A 33 22.40 27.90 1.82
CA ASP A 33 21.94 27.76 3.21
C ASP A 33 20.53 27.13 3.34
N GLY A 34 19.92 26.74 2.21
CA GLY A 34 18.59 26.13 2.13
C GLY A 34 17.42 27.11 2.38
N SER A 35 17.67 28.38 2.69
CA SER A 35 16.60 29.35 2.98
C SER A 35 15.81 29.80 1.74
N ALA A 36 16.26 29.41 0.55
CA ALA A 36 15.50 29.57 -0.70
C ALA A 36 14.16 28.81 -0.70
N PHE A 37 13.96 27.84 0.21
CA PHE A 37 12.76 27.03 0.30
C PHE A 37 12.09 27.15 1.68
N ARG A 38 10.77 26.98 1.71
CA ARG A 38 9.95 26.95 2.93
C ARG A 38 8.90 25.86 2.78
N LYS A 39 8.98 24.81 3.62
CA LYS A 39 8.14 23.60 3.50
C LYS A 39 8.23 23.01 2.09
N GLN A 40 9.46 22.80 1.61
CA GLN A 40 9.77 22.22 0.29
C GLN A 40 9.31 23.04 -0.94
N VAL A 41 8.66 24.19 -0.73
CA VAL A 41 8.27 25.12 -1.78
C VAL A 41 9.27 26.28 -1.91
N PHE A 42 9.65 26.62 -3.14
CA PHE A 42 10.53 27.76 -3.45
C PHE A 42 9.95 29.07 -2.91
N ASN A 43 10.74 29.87 -2.21
CA ASN A 43 10.28 30.97 -1.33
C ASN A 43 10.84 32.35 -1.70
N ILE A 44 11.48 32.48 -2.88
CA ILE A 44 12.11 33.72 -3.33
C ILE A 44 11.29 34.38 -4.45
N GLU A 45 11.12 35.70 -4.40
CA GLU A 45 10.68 36.51 -5.53
C GLU A 45 11.69 37.60 -5.87
N PHE A 46 12.02 37.72 -7.16
CA PHE A 46 12.91 38.76 -7.67
C PHE A 46 12.10 40.01 -8.05
N VAL A 47 12.45 41.16 -7.50
CA VAL A 47 11.70 42.42 -7.68
C VAL A 47 12.59 43.57 -8.16
N ALA A 48 12.05 44.40 -9.05
CA ALA A 48 12.73 45.61 -9.51
C ALA A 48 12.63 46.72 -8.46
N LEU A 49 13.76 47.37 -8.18
CA LEU A 49 13.87 48.55 -7.33
C LEU A 49 13.91 49.81 -8.21
N GLU A 50 12.82 50.56 -8.24
CA GLU A 50 12.70 51.84 -8.94
C GLU A 50 12.25 52.94 -7.98
N ASN A 51 12.97 54.06 -7.91
CA ASN A 51 12.60 55.23 -7.09
C ASN A 51 12.27 54.91 -5.61
N ASN A 52 12.96 53.95 -5.00
CA ASN A 52 12.70 53.41 -3.64
C ASN A 52 11.36 52.67 -3.47
N SER A 53 10.70 52.28 -4.56
CA SER A 53 9.58 51.34 -4.55
C SER A 53 9.99 50.01 -5.19
N GLN A 54 9.47 48.91 -4.64
CA GLN A 54 9.62 47.58 -5.21
C GLN A 54 8.42 47.28 -6.12
N ARG A 55 8.68 46.66 -7.27
CA ARG A 55 7.64 46.14 -8.17
C ARG A 55 8.05 44.76 -8.70
N ARG A 56 7.08 43.94 -9.08
CA ARG A 56 7.33 42.66 -9.76
C ARG A 56 8.06 42.89 -11.09
N LEU A 57 8.98 41.98 -11.43
CA LEU A 57 9.70 42.01 -12.72
C LEU A 57 8.75 41.79 -13.89
N GLN A 58 9.05 42.42 -15.02
CA GLN A 58 8.22 42.38 -16.23
C GLN A 58 9.07 41.90 -17.41
N LEU A 59 8.48 41.18 -18.38
CA LEU A 59 9.20 40.76 -19.60
C LEU A 59 9.76 41.95 -20.41
N SER A 60 9.14 43.12 -20.28
CA SER A 60 9.60 44.36 -20.89
C SER A 60 10.89 44.93 -20.28
N ASP A 61 11.29 44.47 -19.08
CA ASP A 61 12.55 44.86 -18.43
C ASP A 61 13.78 44.32 -19.17
N ILE A 62 13.63 43.19 -19.88
CA ILE A 62 14.66 42.60 -20.74
C ILE A 62 14.74 43.41 -22.03
N ARG A 63 15.85 44.12 -22.27
CA ARG A 63 16.05 44.95 -23.47
C ARG A 63 16.51 44.15 -24.69
N ASP A 64 17.21 43.05 -24.47
CA ASP A 64 17.64 42.14 -25.53
C ASP A 64 16.46 41.30 -26.05
N GLU A 65 16.09 41.50 -27.30
CA GLU A 65 14.97 40.78 -27.94
C GLU A 65 15.21 39.28 -28.05
N THR A 66 16.47 38.85 -28.17
CA THR A 66 16.85 37.44 -28.25
C THR A 66 16.66 36.76 -26.91
N LEU A 67 17.16 37.36 -25.83
CA LEU A 67 16.97 36.83 -24.47
C LEU A 67 15.49 36.84 -24.08
N ARG A 68 14.74 37.87 -24.46
CA ARG A 68 13.29 37.90 -24.25
C ARG A 68 12.57 36.78 -25.01
N ALA A 69 13.00 36.47 -26.23
CA ALA A 69 12.48 35.32 -26.98
C ALA A 69 12.85 34.00 -26.30
N TYR A 70 14.06 33.88 -25.74
CA TYR A 70 14.48 32.67 -25.02
C TYR A 70 13.65 32.44 -23.76
N VAL A 71 13.25 33.50 -23.03
CA VAL A 71 12.35 33.36 -21.87
C VAL A 71 10.99 32.84 -22.30
N ARG A 72 10.45 33.35 -23.41
CA ARG A 72 9.18 32.85 -23.97
C ARG A 72 9.27 31.40 -24.44
N ASP A 73 10.37 31.04 -25.12
CA ASP A 73 10.64 29.66 -25.51
C ASP A 73 10.64 28.77 -24.25
N ALA A 74 11.38 29.14 -23.20
CA ALA A 74 11.48 28.36 -21.96
C ALA A 74 10.13 28.15 -21.27
N LEU A 75 9.37 29.23 -21.06
CA LEU A 75 8.04 29.16 -20.45
C LEU A 75 7.07 28.30 -21.28
N SER A 76 7.23 28.24 -22.61
CA SER A 76 6.34 27.41 -23.45
C SER A 76 6.59 25.91 -23.35
N LEU A 77 7.66 25.49 -22.68
CA LEU A 77 8.06 24.09 -22.51
C LEU A 77 7.62 23.49 -21.17
N THR A 78 7.09 24.28 -20.24
CA THR A 78 6.57 23.81 -18.94
C THR A 78 5.13 23.29 -19.05
N PRO A 79 4.64 22.51 -18.06
CA PRO A 79 3.25 22.02 -18.03
C PRO A 79 2.19 23.11 -18.28
N ASP A 80 2.37 24.30 -17.70
CA ASP A 80 1.45 25.43 -17.82
C ASP A 80 1.79 26.41 -18.97
N GLY A 81 2.71 26.04 -19.87
CA GLY A 81 3.37 26.98 -20.79
C GLY A 81 2.49 27.79 -21.74
N TYR A 82 1.21 27.45 -21.91
CA TYR A 82 0.24 28.25 -22.67
C TYR A 82 -0.36 29.44 -21.90
N SER A 83 -0.49 29.33 -20.56
CA SER A 83 -1.00 30.41 -19.71
C SER A 83 0.12 31.43 -19.44
N GLU A 84 1.29 30.97 -18.97
CA GLU A 84 2.40 31.82 -18.52
C GLU A 84 3.08 32.60 -19.65
N SER A 85 3.28 31.98 -20.82
CA SER A 85 3.94 32.62 -21.96
C SER A 85 3.13 33.77 -22.58
N SER A 86 1.84 33.90 -22.20
CA SER A 86 0.90 34.88 -22.74
C SER A 86 0.82 36.20 -21.94
N HIS A 87 1.38 36.27 -20.73
CA HIS A 87 1.33 37.46 -19.88
C HIS A 87 2.31 38.54 -20.37
N GLU A 88 1.79 39.67 -20.86
CA GLU A 88 2.63 40.84 -21.18
C GLU A 88 2.94 41.72 -19.96
N ALA A 89 2.08 41.67 -18.93
CA ALA A 89 2.24 42.40 -17.68
C ALA A 89 1.76 41.54 -16.50
N ILE A 90 2.53 41.52 -15.41
CA ILE A 90 2.25 40.76 -14.19
C ILE A 90 1.75 41.73 -13.11
N ALA A 91 0.53 41.52 -12.62
CA ALA A 91 -0.07 42.33 -11.54
C ALA A 91 0.45 41.90 -10.15
N GLU A 92 0.26 42.76 -9.14
CA GLU A 92 0.69 42.47 -7.75
C GLU A 92 -0.05 41.28 -7.13
N ASP A 93 -1.30 41.02 -7.55
CA ASP A 93 -2.17 39.95 -7.06
C ASP A 93 -2.28 38.74 -8.02
N ASP A 94 -1.47 38.72 -9.08
CA ASP A 94 -1.44 37.62 -10.06
C ASP A 94 -0.73 36.38 -9.47
N PRO A 95 -1.35 35.18 -9.46
CA PRO A 95 -0.73 33.98 -8.90
C PRO A 95 0.51 33.50 -9.68
N VAL A 96 0.72 33.97 -10.92
CA VAL A 96 1.83 33.54 -11.79
C VAL A 96 3.20 33.91 -11.22
N TYR A 97 4.16 32.98 -11.26
CA TYR A 97 5.55 33.21 -10.85
C TYR A 97 6.52 33.00 -12.03
N ILE A 98 7.06 34.09 -12.59
CA ILE A 98 8.08 34.01 -13.68
C ILE A 98 9.30 34.91 -13.43
N SER A 99 9.52 35.31 -12.17
CA SER A 99 10.55 36.31 -11.84
C SER A 99 11.99 35.78 -11.99
N GLU A 100 12.22 34.49 -11.75
CA GLU A 100 13.53 33.84 -11.87
C GLU A 100 14.07 33.81 -13.32
N PRO A 101 13.34 33.31 -14.33
CA PRO A 101 13.83 33.33 -15.71
C PRO A 101 14.02 34.76 -16.23
N ILE A 102 13.19 35.72 -15.80
CA ILE A 102 13.40 37.14 -16.14
C ILE A 102 14.70 37.66 -15.51
N PHE A 103 14.97 37.34 -14.25
CA PHE A 103 16.21 37.74 -13.57
C PHE A 103 17.46 37.18 -14.26
N PHE A 104 17.47 35.90 -14.64
CA PHE A 104 18.58 35.30 -15.39
C PHE A 104 18.78 35.94 -16.76
N ALA A 105 17.69 36.20 -17.50
CA ALA A 105 17.76 36.94 -18.75
C ALA A 105 18.33 38.34 -18.55
N LEU A 106 17.94 39.05 -17.47
CA LEU A 106 18.49 40.36 -17.15
C LEU A 106 19.99 40.32 -16.88
N ALA A 107 20.48 39.31 -16.16
CA ALA A 107 21.89 39.12 -15.88
C ALA A 107 22.72 38.80 -17.13
N LEU A 108 22.18 37.96 -18.03
CA LEU A 108 22.82 37.60 -19.30
C LEU A 108 23.00 38.77 -20.28
N GLN A 109 22.24 39.86 -20.11
CA GLN A 109 22.45 41.09 -20.90
C GLN A 109 23.78 41.78 -20.60
N PHE A 110 24.45 41.43 -19.50
CA PHE A 110 25.72 42.01 -19.10
C PHE A 110 26.84 40.97 -19.29
N PRO A 111 27.63 41.03 -20.38
CA PRO A 111 28.67 40.04 -20.65
C PRO A 111 29.69 39.90 -19.52
N GLN A 112 29.96 40.97 -18.76
CA GLN A 112 30.85 40.93 -17.60
C GLN A 112 30.31 40.09 -16.41
N LEU A 113 29.03 39.73 -16.42
CA LEU A 113 28.39 38.91 -15.38
C LEU A 113 28.32 37.41 -15.74
N GLN A 114 28.78 37.00 -16.93
CA GLN A 114 28.63 35.62 -17.42
C GLN A 114 29.18 34.58 -16.43
N GLU A 115 30.36 34.83 -15.86
CA GLU A 115 30.97 33.94 -14.84
C GLU A 115 30.11 33.86 -13.56
N GLN A 116 29.53 34.98 -13.10
CA GLN A 116 28.64 35.00 -11.94
C GLN A 116 27.32 34.28 -12.20
N VAL A 117 26.77 34.38 -13.42
CA VAL A 117 25.57 33.62 -13.82
C VAL A 117 25.86 32.13 -13.84
N ILE A 118 27.01 31.70 -14.39
CA ILE A 118 27.43 30.29 -14.38
C ILE A 118 27.60 29.78 -12.94
N ARG A 119 28.15 30.59 -12.03
CA ARG A 119 28.25 30.21 -10.60
C ARG A 119 26.88 30.04 -9.96
N CYS A 120 25.95 30.96 -10.23
CA CYS A 120 24.57 30.85 -9.74
C CYS A 120 23.88 29.60 -10.27
N ALA A 121 24.03 29.31 -11.56
CA ALA A 121 23.52 28.09 -12.19
C ALA A 121 24.09 26.82 -11.55
N ARG A 122 25.37 26.82 -11.16
CA ARG A 122 25.96 25.69 -10.41
C ARG A 122 25.34 25.52 -9.03
N SER A 123 24.98 26.59 -8.33
CA SER A 123 24.27 26.50 -7.05
C SER A 123 22.85 25.93 -7.21
N ILE A 124 22.14 26.25 -8.29
CA ILE A 124 20.84 25.64 -8.62
C ILE A 124 20.99 24.13 -8.81
N VAL A 125 21.95 23.72 -9.65
CA VAL A 125 22.23 22.29 -9.91
C VAL A 125 22.69 21.58 -8.64
N ALA A 126 23.53 22.21 -7.83
CA ALA A 126 24.00 21.65 -6.57
C ALA A 126 22.84 21.41 -5.61
N TYR A 127 21.90 22.35 -5.48
CA TYR A 127 20.71 22.17 -4.64
C TYR A 127 19.84 21.00 -5.13
N ALA A 128 19.53 20.95 -6.44
CA ALA A 128 18.74 19.86 -7.01
C ALA A 128 19.39 18.49 -6.73
N ARG A 129 20.70 18.38 -6.95
CA ARG A 129 21.48 17.16 -6.74
C ARG A 129 21.70 16.80 -5.26
N ASP A 130 21.72 17.78 -4.36
CA ASP A 130 21.85 17.51 -2.92
C ASP A 130 20.61 16.81 -2.38
N ASN A 131 19.42 17.21 -2.87
CA ASN A 131 18.13 16.64 -2.47
C ASN A 131 17.79 15.38 -3.28
N ASN A 132 17.92 15.41 -4.61
CA ASN A 132 17.50 14.32 -5.51
C ASN A 132 16.04 13.92 -5.26
N ASP A 133 15.16 14.91 -5.10
CA ASP A 133 13.71 14.70 -5.04
C ASP A 133 13.01 15.93 -5.64
N THR A 134 12.03 15.70 -6.52
CA THR A 134 11.23 16.80 -7.09
C THR A 134 10.36 17.47 -6.03
N ASP A 135 9.97 16.74 -4.97
CA ASP A 135 9.20 17.30 -3.87
C ASP A 135 9.90 18.48 -3.18
N ASP A 136 11.25 18.47 -3.14
CA ASP A 136 12.07 19.54 -2.59
C ASP A 136 12.37 20.69 -3.58
N MET A 137 11.79 20.63 -4.77
CA MET A 137 12.08 21.54 -5.90
C MET A 137 10.84 22.29 -6.40
N TRP A 138 9.67 22.05 -5.81
CA TRP A 138 8.42 22.68 -6.23
C TRP A 138 8.48 24.20 -6.13
N ARG A 139 8.12 24.87 -7.23
CA ARG A 139 7.93 26.31 -7.31
C ARG A 139 6.50 26.67 -6.91
N ASP A 140 5.55 25.86 -7.37
CA ASP A 140 4.11 25.87 -7.13
C ASP A 140 3.56 24.42 -7.29
N ASP A 141 2.27 24.23 -7.55
CA ASP A 141 1.63 22.91 -7.68
C ASP A 141 1.88 22.21 -9.04
N MET A 142 2.51 22.89 -10.02
CA MET A 142 2.72 22.34 -11.37
C MET A 142 4.16 22.49 -11.88
N ASP A 143 4.91 23.47 -11.39
CA ASP A 143 6.22 23.85 -11.93
C ASP A 143 7.36 23.72 -10.90
N VAL A 144 8.55 23.47 -11.42
CA VAL A 144 9.82 23.27 -10.70
C VAL A 144 10.73 24.49 -10.89
N PHE A 145 11.47 24.90 -9.85
CA PHE A 145 12.37 26.06 -9.93
C PHE A 145 13.57 25.82 -10.88
N GLY A 146 14.20 26.88 -11.40
CA GLY A 146 15.54 26.84 -11.99
C GLY A 146 15.67 26.30 -13.43
N ALA A 147 14.79 25.41 -13.90
CA ALA A 147 14.91 24.77 -15.22
C ALA A 147 14.95 25.77 -16.39
N GLU A 148 14.04 26.75 -16.37
CA GLU A 148 13.95 27.81 -17.39
C GLU A 148 15.20 28.68 -17.37
N ALA A 149 15.69 29.03 -16.19
CA ALA A 149 16.91 29.82 -16.02
C ALA A 149 18.16 29.11 -16.59
N LEU A 150 18.29 27.81 -16.35
CA LEU A 150 19.38 26.99 -16.89
C LEU A 150 19.27 26.82 -18.41
N TYR A 151 18.05 26.69 -18.93
CA TYR A 151 17.81 26.63 -20.37
C TYR A 151 18.20 27.92 -21.09
N LEU A 152 17.91 29.09 -20.51
CA LEU A 152 18.35 30.39 -21.04
C LEU A 152 19.87 30.49 -21.17
N LEU A 153 20.58 30.03 -20.14
CA LEU A 153 22.04 30.01 -20.10
C LEU A 153 22.59 29.06 -21.19
N ALA A 154 22.03 27.86 -21.31
CA ALA A 154 22.42 26.89 -22.34
C ALA A 154 22.16 27.39 -23.77
N ARG A 155 21.04 28.10 -24.00
CA ARG A 155 20.70 28.70 -25.29
C ARG A 155 21.62 29.86 -25.68
N SER A 156 22.17 30.55 -24.69
CA SER A 156 23.12 31.64 -24.89
C SER A 156 24.53 31.13 -25.18
N ASP A 157 24.94 30.03 -24.54
CA ASP A 157 26.21 29.33 -24.79
C ASP A 157 26.06 27.84 -24.47
N LEU A 158 26.09 27.02 -25.53
CA LEU A 158 25.88 25.56 -25.47
C LEU A 158 26.90 24.83 -24.58
N ASN A 159 28.05 25.43 -24.28
CA ASN A 159 29.00 24.85 -23.34
C ASN A 159 28.42 24.69 -21.92
N ASN A 160 27.34 25.42 -21.61
CA ASN A 160 26.64 25.35 -20.32
C ASN A 160 25.46 24.37 -20.32
N LEU A 161 25.15 23.73 -21.45
CA LEU A 161 24.08 22.74 -21.56
C LEU A 161 24.20 21.56 -20.56
N PRO A 162 25.42 21.09 -20.19
CA PRO A 162 25.57 20.10 -19.12
C PRO A 162 24.99 20.52 -17.77
N LEU A 163 24.85 21.81 -17.47
CA LEU A 163 24.23 22.27 -16.22
C LEU A 163 22.71 22.01 -16.22
N LEU A 164 22.03 22.29 -17.34
CA LEU A 164 20.63 21.93 -17.51
C LEU A 164 20.43 20.40 -17.43
N ALA A 165 21.31 19.63 -18.07
CA ALA A 165 21.24 18.17 -18.03
C ALA A 165 21.40 17.59 -16.60
N GLN A 166 22.31 18.15 -15.80
CA GLN A 166 22.57 17.72 -14.42
C GLN A 166 21.45 18.10 -13.45
N PHE A 167 20.66 19.13 -13.78
CA PHE A 167 19.51 19.57 -13.00
C PHE A 167 18.37 18.54 -13.02
N PHE A 168 18.22 17.81 -14.13
CA PHE A 168 17.26 16.70 -14.23
C PHE A 168 17.80 15.49 -13.47
N ILE A 169 17.45 15.47 -12.18
CA ILE A 169 17.81 14.45 -11.20
C ILE A 169 17.13 13.09 -11.48
N PRO A 170 17.73 11.97 -11.05
CA PRO A 170 17.15 10.64 -11.22
C PRO A 170 15.76 10.43 -10.62
N TYR A 171 15.48 10.92 -9.41
CA TYR A 171 14.16 10.81 -8.79
C TYR A 171 13.30 12.01 -9.19
N TRP A 172 12.47 11.80 -10.21
CA TRP A 172 11.67 12.85 -10.85
C TRP A 172 10.19 12.47 -10.86
N ASP A 173 9.32 13.41 -10.49
CA ASP A 173 7.87 13.22 -10.58
C ASP A 173 7.40 13.41 -12.04
N ASP A 174 7.28 12.30 -12.75
CA ASP A 174 6.79 12.30 -14.13
C ASP A 174 5.26 12.50 -14.25
N GLU A 175 4.49 12.33 -13.18
CA GLU A 175 3.03 12.49 -13.19
C GLU A 175 2.64 13.97 -13.14
N HIS A 176 3.29 14.73 -12.26
CA HIS A 176 3.00 16.15 -12.05
C HIS A 176 3.99 17.09 -12.74
N ALA A 177 5.29 16.73 -12.84
CA ALA A 177 6.32 17.50 -13.56
C ALA A 177 6.71 16.88 -14.92
N GLY A 178 5.75 16.25 -15.62
CA GLY A 178 6.00 15.42 -16.79
C GLY A 178 6.55 16.12 -18.03
N GLU A 179 6.36 17.43 -18.22
CA GLU A 179 6.67 18.12 -19.50
C GLU A 179 8.11 18.62 -19.63
N TYR A 180 8.91 18.56 -18.56
CA TYR A 180 10.27 19.09 -18.52
C TYR A 180 11.25 18.37 -19.46
N HIS A 181 10.94 17.15 -19.91
CA HIS A 181 11.74 16.43 -20.89
C HIS A 181 11.88 17.18 -22.23
N LYS A 182 10.93 18.07 -22.55
CA LYS A 182 10.93 18.90 -23.77
C LYS A 182 12.14 19.85 -23.85
N PHE A 183 12.72 20.23 -22.72
CA PHE A 183 13.87 21.16 -22.68
C PHE A 183 15.10 20.62 -23.40
N LEU A 184 15.49 19.36 -23.16
CA LEU A 184 16.63 18.75 -23.86
C LEU A 184 16.27 18.35 -25.30
N ALA A 185 15.03 17.90 -25.53
CA ALA A 185 14.55 17.56 -26.88
C ALA A 185 14.57 18.76 -27.84
N ASP A 186 14.13 19.94 -27.37
CA ASP A 186 14.17 21.19 -28.15
C ASP A 186 15.61 21.58 -28.54
N ILE A 187 16.60 21.34 -27.67
CA ILE A 187 18.01 21.59 -27.99
C ILE A 187 18.51 20.64 -29.09
N VAL A 188 18.16 19.36 -29.02
CA VAL A 188 18.49 18.39 -30.10
C VAL A 188 17.83 18.81 -31.41
N HIS A 189 16.58 19.26 -31.38
CA HIS A 189 15.87 19.75 -32.55
C HIS A 189 16.60 20.91 -33.24
N ARG A 190 17.06 21.89 -32.45
CA ARG A 190 17.66 23.13 -32.96
C ARG A 190 19.10 22.97 -33.43
N TYR A 191 19.89 22.16 -32.73
CA TYR A 191 21.33 22.09 -32.96
C TYR A 191 21.82 20.74 -33.51
N SER A 192 20.95 19.72 -33.56
CA SER A 192 21.31 18.32 -33.89
C SER A 192 22.41 17.77 -32.96
N TRP A 193 22.91 16.56 -33.25
CA TRP A 193 24.02 15.99 -32.49
C TRP A 193 25.35 16.69 -32.81
N CYS A 194 25.85 17.44 -31.83
CA CYS A 194 27.22 17.95 -31.76
C CYS A 194 27.81 17.61 -30.38
N ARG A 195 29.10 17.85 -30.17
CA ARG A 195 29.77 17.44 -28.92
C ARG A 195 29.18 18.07 -27.67
N GLU A 196 28.72 19.31 -27.77
CA GLU A 196 28.04 20.01 -26.68
C GLU A 196 26.72 19.32 -26.30
N VAL A 197 25.93 18.89 -27.29
CA VAL A 197 24.65 18.17 -27.08
C VAL A 197 24.89 16.73 -26.60
N ILE A 198 25.90 16.03 -27.13
CA ILE A 198 26.30 14.71 -26.64
C ILE A 198 26.85 14.81 -25.21
N SER A 199 27.54 15.90 -24.86
CA SER A 199 27.99 16.15 -23.49
C SER A 199 26.80 16.26 -22.55
N ALA A 200 25.74 16.98 -22.92
CA ALA A 200 24.52 17.06 -22.12
C ALA A 200 23.88 15.68 -21.89
N TYR A 201 23.85 14.83 -22.92
CA TYR A 201 23.42 13.43 -22.76
C TYR A 201 24.25 12.66 -21.72
N ILE A 202 25.58 12.83 -21.73
CA ILE A 202 26.51 12.17 -20.78
C ILE A 202 26.35 12.69 -19.34
N TRP A 203 26.02 13.97 -19.18
CA TRP A 203 25.87 14.64 -17.88
C TRP A 203 24.45 14.58 -17.31
N CYS A 204 23.48 14.08 -18.07
CA CYS A 204 22.13 13.82 -17.58
C CYS A 204 22.08 12.45 -16.88
N ASP A 205 21.83 12.43 -15.57
CA ASP A 205 21.76 11.18 -14.80
C ASP A 205 20.39 10.49 -14.92
N ASN A 206 19.34 11.26 -15.18
CA ASN A 206 17.99 10.75 -15.45
C ASN A 206 17.90 10.07 -16.83
N ASP A 207 17.50 8.80 -16.85
CA ASP A 207 17.38 7.97 -18.04
C ASP A 207 16.18 8.34 -18.93
N GLN A 208 15.05 8.69 -18.33
CA GLN A 208 13.87 9.20 -19.04
C GLN A 208 14.20 10.44 -19.86
N PHE A 209 14.91 11.41 -19.27
CA PHE A 209 15.29 12.64 -19.97
C PHE A 209 16.28 12.36 -21.11
N ARG A 210 17.26 11.46 -20.92
CA ARG A 210 18.16 11.01 -22.00
C ARG A 210 17.39 10.35 -23.15
N TYR A 211 16.42 9.51 -22.81
CA TYR A 211 15.58 8.81 -23.78
C TYR A 211 14.68 9.78 -24.56
N GLN A 212 14.12 10.78 -23.89
CA GLN A 212 13.26 11.79 -24.50
C GLN A 212 14.01 12.82 -25.37
N MET A 213 15.34 12.88 -25.33
CA MET A 213 16.12 13.78 -26.20
C MET A 213 15.85 13.57 -27.70
N PHE A 214 15.44 12.36 -28.11
CA PHE A 214 15.05 12.08 -29.50
C PHE A 214 13.52 11.98 -29.71
N GLY A 215 12.73 12.44 -28.74
CA GLY A 215 11.27 12.57 -28.80
C GLY A 215 10.57 11.24 -29.03
N HIS A 216 10.83 10.27 -28.16
CA HIS A 216 10.17 8.97 -28.19
C HIS A 216 9.17 8.89 -27.02
N GLU A 217 7.91 9.18 -27.31
CA GLU A 217 6.81 8.87 -26.40
C GLU A 217 6.41 7.40 -26.57
N TRP A 218 5.81 6.80 -25.54
CA TRP A 218 5.31 5.44 -25.64
C TRP A 218 4.32 5.31 -26.82
N GLY A 219 4.61 4.40 -27.76
CA GLY A 219 3.77 4.16 -28.94
C GLY A 219 4.02 5.10 -30.14
N SER A 220 4.95 6.06 -30.07
CA SER A 220 5.23 6.99 -31.17
C SER A 220 6.54 6.69 -31.92
N ASP A 221 6.62 7.13 -33.19
CA ASP A 221 7.87 7.15 -33.93
C ASP A 221 8.78 8.24 -33.34
N THR A 222 10.09 7.99 -33.23
CA THR A 222 11.06 8.98 -32.76
C THR A 222 10.96 10.27 -33.57
N HIS A 223 10.72 11.41 -32.91
CA HIS A 223 10.65 12.70 -33.60
C HIS A 223 12.00 13.19 -34.13
N TYR A 224 13.12 12.76 -33.51
CA TYR A 224 14.48 13.11 -33.91
C TYR A 224 15.37 11.87 -34.03
N GLN A 225 16.55 12.02 -34.68
CA GLN A 225 17.50 10.92 -34.82
C GLN A 225 18.03 10.48 -33.44
N PRO A 226 17.94 9.19 -33.07
CA PRO A 226 18.56 8.68 -31.84
C PRO A 226 20.08 8.82 -31.83
N LEU A 227 20.67 9.08 -30.66
CA LEU A 227 22.13 9.28 -30.52
C LEU A 227 22.91 8.04 -31.00
N GLY A 228 22.44 6.84 -30.68
CA GLY A 228 23.07 5.59 -31.08
C GLY A 228 23.17 5.43 -32.61
N GLU A 229 22.18 5.90 -33.36
CA GLU A 229 22.25 5.91 -34.83
C GLU A 229 23.28 6.92 -35.35
N TYR A 230 23.33 8.10 -34.75
CA TYR A 230 24.34 9.10 -35.06
C TYR A 230 25.75 8.58 -34.79
N LEU A 231 25.98 7.91 -33.65
CA LEU A 231 27.27 7.32 -33.29
C LEU A 231 27.69 6.19 -34.23
N ARG A 232 26.74 5.34 -34.66
CA ARG A 232 26.97 4.31 -35.70
C ARG A 232 27.46 4.93 -37.01
N ALA A 233 26.85 6.03 -37.43
CA ALA A 233 27.23 6.74 -38.66
C ALA A 233 28.56 7.52 -38.53
N ASN A 234 28.98 7.84 -37.30
CA ASN A 234 30.15 8.68 -37.00
C ASN A 234 31.13 8.00 -36.02
N PRO A 235 31.97 7.05 -36.46
CA PRO A 235 32.85 6.28 -35.57
C PRO A 235 33.84 7.12 -34.74
N GLN A 236 34.26 8.27 -35.26
CA GLN A 236 35.13 9.21 -34.52
C GLN A 236 34.40 9.81 -33.31
N GLU A 237 33.12 10.15 -33.46
CA GLU A 237 32.30 10.67 -32.36
C GLU A 237 31.94 9.56 -31.37
N TYR A 238 31.83 8.29 -31.80
CA TYR A 238 31.70 7.17 -30.85
C TYR A 238 32.94 6.96 -29.98
N LEU A 239 34.14 7.10 -30.55
CA LEU A 239 35.38 7.05 -29.77
C LEU A 239 35.45 8.21 -28.77
N TRP A 240 35.05 9.41 -29.20
CA TRP A 240 34.98 10.57 -28.33
C TRP A 240 33.92 10.39 -27.22
N PHE A 241 32.73 9.89 -27.53
CA PHE A 241 31.67 9.59 -26.56
C PHE A 241 32.17 8.66 -25.45
N LYS A 242 32.85 7.55 -25.81
CA LYS A 242 33.42 6.63 -24.80
C LYS A 242 34.46 7.29 -23.92
N GLN A 243 35.31 8.15 -24.50
CA GLN A 243 36.31 8.89 -23.74
C GLN A 243 35.64 9.93 -22.82
N ALA A 244 34.66 10.68 -23.31
CA ALA A 244 33.94 11.69 -22.54
C ALA A 244 33.12 11.08 -21.41
N LEU A 245 32.47 9.93 -21.63
CA LEU A 245 31.74 9.20 -20.59
C LEU A 245 32.71 8.65 -19.52
N GLN A 246 33.87 8.13 -19.93
CA GLN A 246 34.91 7.72 -19.00
C GLN A 246 35.43 8.90 -18.16
N GLU A 247 35.74 10.04 -18.80
CA GLU A 247 36.19 11.25 -18.10
C GLU A 247 35.13 11.74 -17.12
N ARG A 248 33.85 11.75 -17.52
CA ARG A 248 32.72 12.12 -16.67
C ARG A 248 32.58 11.21 -15.46
N LEU A 249 32.56 9.89 -15.63
CA LEU A 249 32.32 8.95 -14.52
C LEU A 249 33.51 8.84 -13.54
N LEU A 250 34.71 9.18 -13.98
CA LEU A 250 35.89 9.28 -13.09
C LEU A 250 35.92 10.58 -12.29
N ASP A 251 35.30 11.65 -12.80
CA ASP A 251 35.22 12.96 -12.14
C ASP A 251 33.99 13.06 -11.23
N THR A 252 32.82 12.75 -11.79
CA THR A 252 31.51 12.83 -11.13
C THR A 252 30.74 11.51 -11.38
N PRO A 253 30.63 10.63 -10.37
CA PRO A 253 29.84 9.39 -10.47
C PRO A 253 28.39 9.64 -10.89
N LYS A 254 27.73 8.61 -11.45
CA LYS A 254 26.31 8.67 -11.80
C LYS A 254 25.45 8.73 -10.52
N MET A 255 24.56 9.72 -10.42
CA MET A 255 23.57 9.75 -9.34
C MET A 255 22.52 8.66 -9.53
N MET A 256 22.17 7.96 -8.46
CA MET A 256 21.13 6.92 -8.45
C MET A 256 19.80 7.46 -7.93
N VAL A 257 18.70 6.73 -8.21
CA VAL A 257 17.34 7.15 -7.84
C VAL A 257 17.14 7.17 -6.32
N SER A 258 17.55 6.11 -5.62
CA SER A 258 17.41 6.01 -4.15
C SER A 258 18.39 4.95 -3.62
N ILE A 259 18.80 5.11 -2.36
CA ILE A 259 19.65 4.17 -1.63
C ILE A 259 19.01 2.82 -1.33
N HIS A 260 17.67 2.77 -1.36
CA HIS A 260 16.93 1.52 -1.17
C HIS A 260 16.98 0.58 -2.39
N ASN A 261 17.56 1.03 -3.49
CA ASN A 261 17.82 0.17 -4.64
C ASN A 261 19.09 -0.67 -4.43
N ASN A 262 18.98 -1.96 -4.71
CA ASN A 262 19.97 -3.00 -4.39
C ASN A 262 21.38 -2.70 -4.98
N GLU A 263 22.37 -2.49 -4.10
CA GLU A 263 23.75 -2.06 -4.44
C GLU A 263 24.47 -3.00 -5.41
N GLU A 264 24.16 -4.31 -5.41
CA GLU A 264 24.91 -5.32 -6.16
C GLU A 264 24.55 -5.42 -7.66
N ALA A 265 23.57 -4.64 -8.14
CA ALA A 265 23.03 -4.75 -9.50
C ALA A 265 23.34 -3.58 -10.45
N HIS A 266 23.90 -2.47 -9.96
CA HIS A 266 24.00 -1.24 -10.75
C HIS A 266 25.11 -1.28 -11.80
N ASN A 267 24.73 -1.08 -13.07
CA ASN A 267 25.65 -0.97 -14.20
C ASN A 267 25.56 0.43 -14.82
N PRO A 268 26.15 1.46 -14.19
CA PRO A 268 25.94 2.85 -14.59
C PRO A 268 26.31 3.14 -16.04
N VAL A 269 27.26 2.41 -16.63
CA VAL A 269 27.59 2.55 -18.06
C VAL A 269 26.53 1.91 -18.95
N LEU A 270 25.98 0.77 -18.55
CA LEU A 270 24.90 0.10 -19.28
C LEU A 270 23.66 1.00 -19.35
N ASP A 271 23.33 1.70 -18.28
CA ASP A 271 22.20 2.63 -18.22
C ASP A 271 22.30 3.76 -19.27
N PHE A 272 23.52 4.22 -19.58
CA PHE A 272 23.73 5.17 -20.69
C PHE A 272 23.53 4.51 -22.05
N TYR A 273 23.97 3.26 -22.21
CA TYR A 273 23.86 2.54 -23.48
C TYR A 273 22.42 2.14 -23.80
N LEU A 274 21.63 1.77 -22.79
CA LEU A 274 20.22 1.42 -22.95
C LEU A 274 19.38 2.61 -23.45
N THR A 275 19.79 3.84 -23.16
CA THR A 275 19.10 5.04 -23.66
C THR A 275 19.63 5.55 -25.01
N LEU A 276 20.55 4.85 -25.68
CA LEU A 276 21.15 5.34 -26.96
C LEU A 276 20.23 5.16 -28.15
N LEU A 277 19.36 4.15 -28.11
CA LEU A 277 18.47 3.77 -29.19
C LEU A 277 17.04 3.67 -28.64
N PRO A 278 16.01 3.86 -29.46
CA PRO A 278 14.64 3.58 -29.06
C PRO A 278 14.49 2.08 -28.79
N MET A 279 13.84 1.74 -27.69
CA MET A 279 13.51 0.37 -27.36
C MET A 279 12.14 0.01 -27.92
N ASP A 280 12.05 -1.14 -28.59
CA ASP A 280 10.78 -1.74 -28.99
C ASP A 280 10.36 -2.70 -27.85
N GLY A 281 9.43 -2.29 -26.98
CA GLY A 281 8.97 -3.08 -25.83
C GLY A 281 8.66 -2.25 -24.58
N ASP A 282 8.27 -2.91 -23.49
CA ASP A 282 8.08 -2.28 -22.18
C ASP A 282 9.43 -2.19 -21.45
N ARG A 283 9.88 -0.97 -21.12
CA ARG A 283 11.15 -0.73 -20.40
C ARG A 283 11.13 -1.19 -18.95
N PHE A 284 9.95 -1.46 -18.41
CA PHE A 284 9.76 -2.05 -17.09
C PHE A 284 9.69 -3.59 -17.16
N ASP A 285 9.67 -4.16 -18.38
CA ASP A 285 9.78 -5.59 -18.60
C ASP A 285 11.26 -6.00 -18.74
N ASP A 286 11.68 -6.91 -17.87
CA ASP A 286 13.06 -7.39 -17.82
C ASP A 286 13.47 -8.19 -19.08
N GLU A 287 12.52 -8.87 -19.74
CA GLU A 287 12.81 -9.63 -20.96
C GLU A 287 13.03 -8.71 -22.15
N ASP A 288 12.16 -7.73 -22.34
CA ASP A 288 12.29 -6.72 -23.40
C ASP A 288 13.60 -5.94 -23.25
N CYS A 289 13.91 -5.51 -22.02
CA CYS A 289 15.19 -4.86 -21.70
C CYS A 289 16.39 -5.77 -21.99
N ALA A 290 16.33 -7.05 -21.59
CA ALA A 290 17.42 -7.99 -21.82
C ALA A 290 17.61 -8.29 -23.32
N GLU A 291 16.53 -8.48 -24.09
CA GLU A 291 16.60 -8.70 -25.54
C GLU A 291 17.19 -7.47 -26.23
N PHE A 292 16.73 -6.28 -25.85
CA PHE A 292 17.24 -5.02 -26.37
C PHE A 292 18.73 -4.85 -26.09
N ALA A 293 19.18 -5.15 -24.87
CA ALA A 293 20.60 -5.08 -24.48
C ALA A 293 21.50 -6.02 -25.32
N GLN A 294 20.95 -7.13 -25.85
CA GLN A 294 21.68 -8.06 -26.73
C GLN A 294 21.76 -7.62 -28.19
N GLN A 295 21.08 -6.55 -28.60
CA GLN A 295 21.10 -6.09 -29.98
C GLN A 295 22.50 -5.64 -30.41
N HIS A 296 22.88 -5.97 -31.64
CA HIS A 296 24.16 -5.53 -32.20
C HIS A 296 24.22 -4.00 -32.32
N PHE A 297 25.25 -3.40 -31.74
CA PHE A 297 25.43 -1.95 -31.76
C PHE A 297 26.44 -1.49 -32.83
N ILE A 298 27.74 -1.60 -32.58
CA ILE A 298 28.81 -1.19 -33.51
C ILE A 298 29.85 -2.31 -33.69
N HIS A 299 30.33 -2.88 -32.60
CA HIS A 299 31.32 -3.96 -32.57
C HIS A 299 30.77 -5.24 -31.94
N ALA A 300 29.93 -5.11 -30.92
CA ALA A 300 29.31 -6.23 -30.20
C ALA A 300 27.84 -5.89 -29.88
N SER A 301 27.26 -6.51 -28.84
CA SER A 301 25.96 -6.08 -28.32
C SER A 301 26.08 -4.77 -27.53
N LEU A 302 24.96 -4.07 -27.28
CA LEU A 302 24.92 -2.92 -26.39
C LEU A 302 25.49 -3.27 -25.00
N GLU A 303 25.05 -4.40 -24.44
CA GLU A 303 25.53 -4.91 -23.14
C GLU A 303 27.04 -5.15 -23.15
N ASP A 304 27.56 -5.84 -24.17
CA ASP A 304 28.99 -6.18 -24.23
C ASP A 304 29.87 -4.93 -24.35
N GLU A 305 29.49 -3.97 -25.20
CA GLU A 305 30.27 -2.74 -25.36
C GLU A 305 30.21 -1.84 -24.10
N ALA A 306 29.06 -1.77 -23.44
CA ALA A 306 28.89 -1.04 -22.19
C ALA A 306 29.72 -1.65 -21.06
N LEU A 307 29.63 -2.97 -20.85
CA LEU A 307 30.36 -3.66 -19.78
C LEU A 307 31.87 -3.69 -20.04
N ASP A 308 32.33 -3.73 -21.29
CA ASP A 308 33.75 -3.57 -21.62
C ASP A 308 34.28 -2.17 -21.26
N LEU A 309 33.47 -1.13 -21.48
CA LEU A 309 33.81 0.23 -21.07
C LEU A 309 33.76 0.35 -19.54
N GLN A 310 32.72 -0.15 -18.88
CA GLN A 310 32.58 -0.14 -17.42
C GLN A 310 33.78 -0.79 -16.74
N ASN A 311 34.16 -1.99 -17.15
CA ASN A 311 35.32 -2.69 -16.60
C ASN A 311 36.62 -1.88 -16.78
N ARG A 312 36.77 -1.19 -17.92
CA ARG A 312 37.93 -0.31 -18.17
C ARG A 312 37.95 0.92 -17.25
N ILE A 313 36.79 1.52 -17.00
CA ILE A 313 36.66 2.68 -16.11
C ILE A 313 36.88 2.25 -14.66
N GLN A 314 36.24 1.18 -14.21
CA GLN A 314 36.40 0.61 -12.87
C GLN A 314 37.85 0.23 -12.57
N ALA A 315 38.59 -0.31 -13.54
CA ALA A 315 40.02 -0.60 -13.38
C ALA A 315 40.90 0.65 -13.14
N GLN A 316 40.37 1.86 -13.40
CA GLN A 316 41.03 3.15 -13.18
C GLN A 316 40.46 3.93 -11.99
N SER A 317 39.38 3.45 -11.37
CA SER A 317 38.71 4.10 -10.23
C SER A 317 39.00 3.38 -8.93
N SER A 318 39.16 4.13 -7.84
CA SER A 318 39.18 3.59 -6.47
C SER A 318 37.83 3.68 -5.74
N THR A 319 36.84 4.32 -6.37
CA THR A 319 35.49 4.54 -5.85
C THR A 319 34.45 3.96 -6.80
N PRO A 320 33.21 3.67 -6.32
CA PRO A 320 32.10 3.29 -7.19
C PRO A 320 31.87 4.32 -8.30
N LEU A 321 31.34 3.86 -9.44
CA LEU A 321 30.99 4.72 -10.58
C LEU A 321 29.60 5.36 -10.42
N PHE A 322 28.98 5.19 -9.26
CA PHE A 322 27.70 5.76 -8.89
C PHE A 322 27.77 6.41 -7.50
N CYS A 323 26.79 7.25 -7.17
CA CYS A 323 26.62 7.89 -5.86
C CYS A 323 25.14 8.13 -5.55
N TYR A 324 24.84 8.38 -4.27
CA TYR A 324 23.53 8.84 -3.79
C TYR A 324 23.57 10.33 -3.46
N SER A 325 22.39 10.95 -3.29
CA SER A 325 22.31 12.35 -2.88
C SER A 325 22.76 12.52 -1.43
N ALA A 326 23.15 13.74 -1.04
CA ALA A 326 23.52 13.98 0.35
C ALA A 326 22.29 13.93 1.26
N SER A 327 21.11 14.27 0.75
CA SER A 327 19.85 14.14 1.48
C SER A 327 19.52 12.67 1.75
N ASP A 328 19.62 11.80 0.73
CA ASP A 328 19.44 10.34 0.90
C ASP A 328 20.39 9.79 1.96
N LEU A 329 21.67 10.18 1.91
CA LEU A 329 22.67 9.75 2.90
C LEU A 329 22.36 10.29 4.30
N ARG A 330 21.89 11.54 4.44
CA ARG A 330 21.48 12.10 5.74
C ARG A 330 20.23 11.40 6.28
N SER A 331 19.27 11.08 5.42
CA SER A 331 18.05 10.34 5.78
C SER A 331 18.39 8.92 6.19
N GLN A 332 19.23 8.23 5.43
CA GLN A 332 19.76 6.91 5.80
C GLN A 332 20.54 6.99 7.11
N GLU A 333 21.45 7.95 7.30
CA GLU A 333 22.14 8.12 8.59
C GLU A 333 21.16 8.41 9.74
N SER A 334 20.02 9.04 9.48
CA SER A 334 18.97 9.26 10.48
C SER A 334 18.15 8.01 10.77
N MET A 335 17.91 7.16 9.76
CA MET A 335 17.19 5.89 9.87
C MET A 335 18.07 4.75 10.42
N GLU A 336 19.35 4.73 10.06
CA GLU A 336 20.37 3.77 10.50
C GLU A 336 21.04 4.17 11.81
N ARG A 337 20.85 5.41 12.28
CA ARG A 337 20.91 5.66 13.70
C ARG A 337 19.84 4.78 14.34
N GLU A 338 20.21 3.57 14.73
CA GLU A 338 19.60 2.91 15.87
C GLU A 338 19.48 4.01 16.92
N GLU A 339 18.27 4.31 17.40
CA GLU A 339 18.07 5.28 18.47
C GLU A 339 18.98 4.86 19.63
N THR A 340 20.16 5.46 19.72
CA THR A 340 21.11 5.13 20.76
C THR A 340 20.53 5.69 22.05
N ARG A 341 20.41 4.83 23.06
CA ARG A 341 19.88 5.25 24.35
C ARG A 341 20.65 6.47 24.88
N GLY A 342 19.95 7.53 25.22
CA GLY A 342 20.50 8.81 25.70
C GLY A 342 20.46 9.97 24.71
N ASP A 343 20.12 9.73 23.44
CA ASP A 343 20.07 10.77 22.42
C ASP A 343 18.97 11.81 22.69
N GLY A 344 17.83 11.42 23.26
CA GLY A 344 16.77 12.35 23.68
C GLY A 344 17.29 13.42 24.65
N LEU A 345 17.98 13.01 25.71
CA LEU A 345 18.60 13.93 26.67
C LEU A 345 19.72 14.78 26.05
N ARG A 346 20.49 14.22 25.11
CA ARG A 346 21.54 14.97 24.37
C ARG A 346 20.95 16.03 23.47
N MET A 347 19.78 15.78 22.89
CA MET A 347 19.05 16.72 22.04
C MET A 347 18.42 17.86 22.86
N VAL A 348 17.83 17.54 24.02
CA VAL A 348 17.14 18.56 24.87
C VAL A 348 18.11 19.40 25.71
N LYS A 349 19.25 18.86 26.18
CA LYS A 349 20.17 19.59 27.06
C LYS A 349 20.66 20.93 26.48
N PRO A 350 21.10 21.03 25.21
CA PRO A 350 21.49 22.31 24.61
C PRO A 350 20.37 23.36 24.62
N LEU A 351 19.11 22.95 24.44
CA LEU A 351 17.95 23.83 24.53
C LEU A 351 17.80 24.40 25.94
N ILE A 352 17.88 23.54 26.97
CA ILE A 352 17.76 23.97 28.37
C ILE A 352 18.90 24.92 28.75
N LEU A 353 20.13 24.65 28.32
CA LEU A 353 21.29 25.51 28.58
C LEU A 353 21.17 26.87 27.88
N ALA A 354 20.43 26.97 26.78
CA ALA A 354 20.19 28.21 26.06
C ALA A 354 19.09 29.09 26.68
N LEU A 355 18.27 28.56 27.58
CA LEU A 355 17.25 29.33 28.31
C LEU A 355 17.88 30.31 29.31
N PRO A 356 17.14 31.36 29.73
CA PRO A 356 17.59 32.23 30.81
C PRO A 356 17.91 31.45 32.08
N GLN A 357 19.13 31.57 32.60
CA GLN A 357 19.64 30.78 33.74
C GLN A 357 19.79 29.27 33.45
N GLY A 358 20.04 28.88 32.19
CA GLY A 358 20.10 27.49 31.73
C GLY A 358 20.95 26.54 32.59
N GLU A 359 22.15 26.95 33.03
CA GLU A 359 22.98 26.15 33.96
C GLU A 359 22.29 25.85 35.30
N ALA A 360 21.58 26.85 35.85
CA ALA A 360 20.81 26.67 37.08
C ALA A 360 19.55 25.82 36.85
N LEU A 361 18.92 25.92 35.67
CA LEU A 361 17.79 25.07 35.28
C LEU A 361 18.23 23.61 35.08
N TRP A 362 19.40 23.38 34.48
CA TRP A 362 19.94 22.02 34.35
C TRP A 362 20.32 21.43 35.71
N GLN A 363 20.89 22.24 36.61
CA GLN A 363 21.11 21.82 38.01
C GLN A 363 19.79 21.52 38.73
N TYR A 364 18.72 22.29 38.46
CA TYR A 364 17.38 22.00 38.97
C TYR A 364 16.88 20.63 38.48
N VAL A 365 17.05 20.28 37.20
CA VAL A 365 16.72 18.94 36.69
C VAL A 365 17.48 17.87 37.49
N TYR A 366 18.80 18.04 37.65
CA TYR A 366 19.66 17.09 38.35
C TYR A 366 19.23 16.79 39.80
N ASP A 367 19.14 17.81 40.67
CA ASP A 367 18.95 17.61 42.12
C ASP A 367 17.77 18.39 42.75
N GLY A 368 17.17 19.33 42.02
CA GLY A 368 16.05 20.16 42.48
C GLY A 368 16.44 21.38 43.33
N SER A 369 17.72 21.69 43.51
CA SER A 369 18.22 22.72 44.43
C SER A 369 18.01 24.17 43.95
N GLN A 370 17.78 24.40 42.64
CA GLN A 370 17.69 25.73 42.01
C GLN A 370 16.26 26.18 41.67
N GLN A 371 15.31 26.02 42.61
CA GLN A 371 13.89 26.37 42.38
C GLN A 371 13.65 27.85 42.00
N ASP A 372 14.49 28.77 42.49
CA ASP A 372 14.37 30.19 42.17
C ASP A 372 14.57 30.48 40.66
N ALA A 373 15.42 29.69 39.99
CA ALA A 373 15.65 29.82 38.54
C ALA A 373 14.39 29.42 37.75
N LEU A 374 13.72 28.34 38.16
CA LEU A 374 12.45 27.90 37.59
C LEU A 374 11.33 28.94 37.80
N GLN A 375 11.23 29.52 39.01
CA GLN A 375 10.18 30.49 39.33
C GLN A 375 10.32 31.81 38.56
N GLN A 376 11.54 32.16 38.13
CA GLN A 376 11.84 33.38 37.39
C GLN A 376 11.90 33.19 35.88
N LEU A 377 11.67 31.96 35.39
CA LEU A 377 11.73 31.61 33.97
C LEU A 377 10.56 32.26 33.20
N PRO A 378 10.82 33.14 32.22
CA PRO A 378 9.76 33.71 31.39
C PRO A 378 9.26 32.74 30.33
N VAL A 379 8.04 32.97 29.86
CA VAL A 379 7.52 32.36 28.62
C VAL A 379 8.46 32.73 27.47
N THR A 380 8.88 31.72 26.70
CA THR A 380 9.85 31.88 25.60
C THR A 380 9.36 31.06 24.41
N GLU A 381 9.38 31.65 23.20
CA GLU A 381 9.07 30.93 21.97
C GLU A 381 10.12 29.84 21.72
N LEU A 382 9.72 28.57 21.82
CA LEU A 382 10.66 27.44 21.83
C LEU A 382 11.21 27.09 20.45
N ALA A 383 10.39 27.07 19.40
CA ALA A 383 10.84 26.67 18.06
C ALA A 383 12.00 27.53 17.53
N PRO A 384 11.96 28.89 17.60
CA PRO A 384 13.10 29.72 17.18
C PRO A 384 14.36 29.52 18.04
N LEU A 385 14.20 29.19 19.33
CA LEU A 385 15.32 28.93 20.23
C LEU A 385 15.96 27.58 19.92
N ALA A 386 15.15 26.54 19.72
CA ALA A 386 15.60 25.21 19.32
C ALA A 386 16.37 25.28 18.01
N LYS A 387 15.82 25.92 16.96
CA LYS A 387 16.50 26.09 15.67
C LYS A 387 17.91 26.67 15.79
N LYS A 388 18.12 27.57 16.76
CA LYS A 388 19.41 28.24 16.98
C LYS A 388 20.38 27.46 17.86
N ALA A 389 19.88 26.81 18.91
CA ALA A 389 20.70 26.28 20.01
C ALA A 389 20.68 24.75 20.14
N ALA A 390 19.66 24.10 19.59
CA ALA A 390 19.45 22.66 19.60
C ALA A 390 18.87 22.21 18.25
N PRO A 391 19.65 22.30 17.15
CA PRO A 391 19.14 22.07 15.79
C PRO A 391 18.63 20.64 15.57
N GLU A 392 19.16 19.66 16.30
CA GLU A 392 18.66 18.28 16.28
C GLU A 392 17.26 18.20 16.88
N PHE A 393 17.05 18.73 18.09
CA PHE A 393 15.71 18.81 18.69
C PHE A 393 14.73 19.67 17.87
N TYR A 394 15.21 20.67 17.14
CA TYR A 394 14.35 21.44 16.23
C TYR A 394 13.85 20.61 15.05
N ARG A 395 14.65 19.68 14.53
CA ARG A 395 14.22 18.77 13.47
C ARG A 395 13.13 17.84 13.99
N ASP A 396 13.33 17.22 15.15
CA ASP A 396 12.31 16.38 15.79
C ASP A 396 11.00 17.16 16.03
N LEU A 397 11.09 18.42 16.47
CA LEU A 397 9.92 19.30 16.56
C LEU A 397 9.22 19.50 15.22
N GLN A 398 9.95 19.59 14.10
CA GLN A 398 9.35 19.76 12.77
C GLN A 398 8.71 18.48 12.25
N ASP A 399 9.26 17.32 12.62
CA ASP A 399 8.75 16.01 12.22
C ASP A 399 7.45 15.69 12.97
N GLU A 400 7.37 16.02 14.26
CA GLU A 400 6.17 15.79 15.10
C GLU A 400 5.06 16.84 14.89
N LEU A 401 5.42 18.09 14.57
CA LEU A 401 4.45 19.20 14.47
C LEU A 401 4.08 19.54 13.02
N ILE A 402 3.13 18.80 12.47
CA ILE A 402 2.72 18.89 11.05
C ILE A 402 2.03 20.24 10.72
N PHE A 403 1.25 20.80 11.66
CA PHE A 403 0.33 21.92 11.38
C PHE A 403 0.76 23.29 11.95
N GLY A 404 1.79 23.37 12.80
CA GLY A 404 2.24 24.62 13.44
C GLY A 404 3.52 24.46 14.25
N ASP A 405 4.13 25.55 14.70
CA ASP A 405 5.36 25.55 15.52
C ASP A 405 5.25 26.51 16.73
N SER A 406 4.03 26.90 17.11
CA SER A 406 3.80 27.80 18.23
C SER A 406 3.96 27.07 19.57
N ASN A 407 4.18 27.81 20.66
CA ASN A 407 4.14 27.26 22.01
C ASN A 407 2.81 26.60 22.40
N LYS A 408 1.72 26.86 21.66
CA LYS A 408 0.49 26.09 21.85
C LYS A 408 0.62 24.72 21.18
N ASP A 409 1.03 24.69 19.92
CA ASP A 409 1.19 23.45 19.16
C ASP A 409 2.19 22.50 19.83
N ILE A 410 3.33 23.02 20.28
CA ILE A 410 4.33 22.26 21.06
C ILE A 410 3.73 21.72 22.38
N CYS A 411 2.81 22.45 23.00
CA CYS A 411 2.19 22.03 24.26
C CYS A 411 1.13 20.95 24.05
N ASP A 412 0.37 21.04 22.96
CA ASP A 412 -0.69 20.10 22.62
C ASP A 412 -0.08 18.73 22.26
N ASP A 413 1.09 18.70 21.60
CA ASP A 413 1.83 17.49 21.21
C ASP A 413 3.11 17.22 22.04
N LEU A 414 3.19 17.79 23.24
CA LEU A 414 4.42 17.73 24.07
C LEU A 414 4.87 16.29 24.39
N PHE A 415 3.92 15.36 24.46
CA PHE A 415 4.19 13.94 24.67
C PHE A 415 5.05 13.36 23.54
N SER A 416 4.66 13.57 22.28
CA SER A 416 5.38 13.06 21.11
C SER A 416 6.74 13.73 20.98
N VAL A 417 6.78 15.06 21.17
CA VAL A 417 8.01 15.87 21.17
C VAL A 417 9.05 15.39 22.20
N LEU A 418 8.61 14.85 23.33
CA LEU A 418 9.50 14.37 24.41
C LEU A 418 9.54 12.84 24.53
N TYR A 419 9.05 12.11 23.53
CA TYR A 419 8.94 10.66 23.57
C TYR A 419 10.28 9.98 23.92
N SER A 420 11.37 10.34 23.23
CA SER A 420 12.70 9.76 23.46
C SER A 420 13.27 10.09 24.85
N VAL A 421 13.06 11.31 25.33
CA VAL A 421 13.47 11.73 26.69
C VAL A 421 12.69 10.98 27.77
N ARG A 422 11.38 10.80 27.56
CA ARG A 422 10.53 10.02 28.47
C ARG A 422 11.01 8.58 28.56
N ARG A 423 11.21 7.93 27.40
CA ARG A 423 11.68 6.54 27.32
C ARG A 423 13.01 6.34 28.03
N GLU A 424 13.95 7.28 27.89
CA GLU A 424 15.25 7.24 28.57
C GLU A 424 15.11 7.40 30.09
N LEU A 425 14.32 8.35 30.56
CA LEU A 425 14.18 8.59 32.01
C LEU A 425 13.23 7.61 32.72
N GLN A 426 12.57 6.74 31.97
CA GLN A 426 11.75 5.64 32.48
C GLN A 426 12.35 4.26 32.21
N SER A 427 13.57 4.20 31.66
CA SER A 427 14.27 2.94 31.45
C SER A 427 14.71 2.30 32.78
N ASP A 428 15.05 1.01 32.74
CA ASP A 428 15.62 0.31 33.88
C ASP A 428 17.07 0.77 34.19
N ASP A 429 17.65 0.22 35.26
CA ASP A 429 18.99 0.62 35.73
C ASP A 429 20.13 0.14 34.82
N GLU A 430 19.94 -0.93 34.03
CA GLU A 430 20.96 -1.39 33.06
C GLU A 430 21.05 -0.40 31.91
N ASP A 431 19.91 0.13 31.47
CA ASP A 431 19.80 1.11 30.39
C ASP A 431 20.26 2.53 30.80
N ALA A 432 20.28 2.84 32.11
CA ALA A 432 20.65 4.15 32.62
C ALA A 432 22.17 4.47 32.51
N GLU A 433 23.01 3.45 32.32
CA GLU A 433 24.45 3.65 32.11
C GLU A 433 24.75 4.39 30.78
N ASP A 434 23.87 4.24 29.78
CA ASP A 434 24.06 4.75 28.41
C ASP A 434 23.96 6.29 28.31
N PHE A 435 23.34 6.94 29.30
CA PHE A 435 23.17 8.40 29.35
C PHE A 435 23.66 9.05 30.65
N ALA A 436 24.34 8.30 31.51
CA ALA A 436 24.89 8.79 32.77
C ALA A 436 25.91 9.93 32.59
N ASP A 437 26.51 10.05 31.40
CA ASP A 437 27.39 11.15 30.99
C ASP A 437 26.64 12.48 30.80
N VAL A 438 25.34 12.41 30.47
CA VAL A 438 24.48 13.57 30.24
C VAL A 438 23.77 13.99 31.53
N LEU A 439 23.13 13.03 32.19
CA LEU A 439 22.37 13.21 33.43
C LEU A 439 22.49 11.97 34.32
N THR A 440 23.25 12.09 35.40
CA THR A 440 23.52 10.97 36.32
C THR A 440 22.33 10.72 37.27
N SER A 441 22.01 9.44 37.48
CA SER A 441 20.92 9.00 38.35
C SER A 441 21.28 7.72 39.08
N ASP A 442 20.96 7.67 40.37
CA ASP A 442 21.29 6.53 41.24
C ASP A 442 20.12 5.53 41.38
N SER A 443 18.96 5.84 40.80
CA SER A 443 17.74 5.00 40.85
C SER A 443 16.70 5.45 39.83
N GLU A 444 15.78 4.55 39.50
CA GLU A 444 14.56 4.81 38.73
C GLU A 444 13.71 5.94 39.33
N GLU A 445 13.51 5.95 40.66
CA GLU A 445 12.78 7.05 41.34
C GLU A 445 13.43 8.43 41.12
N GLN A 446 14.76 8.48 41.02
CA GLN A 446 15.46 9.73 40.72
C GLN A 446 15.27 10.16 39.27
N ARG A 447 15.28 9.22 38.32
CA ARG A 447 15.03 9.51 36.89
C ARG A 447 13.60 9.99 36.64
N ALA A 448 12.62 9.32 37.25
CA ALA A 448 11.22 9.77 37.28
C ALA A 448 11.09 11.23 37.78
N ARG A 449 11.80 11.59 38.86
CA ARG A 449 11.81 12.98 39.37
C ARG A 449 12.51 13.95 38.43
N GLN A 450 13.56 13.53 37.73
CA GLN A 450 14.24 14.36 36.73
C GLN A 450 13.35 14.64 35.53
N TYR A 451 12.60 13.65 35.05
CA TYR A 451 11.64 13.84 33.97
C TYR A 451 10.56 14.87 34.35
N LEU A 452 9.98 14.73 35.54
CA LEU A 452 9.00 15.71 36.04
C LEU A 452 9.59 17.13 36.19
N ARG A 453 10.89 17.26 36.50
CA ARG A 453 11.56 18.58 36.58
C ARG A 453 11.85 19.17 35.21
N LEU A 454 12.09 18.34 34.19
CA LEU A 454 12.13 18.80 32.79
C LEU A 454 10.75 19.33 32.38
N LEU A 455 9.68 18.60 32.70
CA LEU A 455 8.30 19.06 32.42
C LEU A 455 7.94 20.36 33.15
N ASP A 456 8.46 20.61 34.36
CA ASP A 456 8.30 21.90 35.03
C ASP A 456 8.88 23.06 34.20
N ILE A 457 10.02 22.85 33.55
CA ILE A 457 10.66 23.84 32.68
C ILE A 457 9.78 24.08 31.45
N PHE A 458 9.34 23.01 30.77
CA PHE A 458 8.46 23.13 29.60
C PHE A 458 7.14 23.83 29.95
N TYR A 459 6.48 23.48 31.05
CA TYR A 459 5.25 24.12 31.51
C TYR A 459 5.40 25.64 31.65
N ARG A 460 6.52 26.09 32.24
CA ARG A 460 6.81 27.52 32.45
C ARG A 460 7.16 28.25 31.17
N VAL A 461 7.92 27.62 30.28
CA VAL A 461 8.38 28.23 29.03
C VAL A 461 7.25 28.32 28.00
N LEU A 462 6.37 27.32 27.94
CA LEU A 462 5.21 27.28 27.05
C LEU A 462 4.12 28.28 27.50
N GLY A 463 3.96 28.47 28.81
CA GLY A 463 3.10 29.52 29.37
C GLY A 463 1.60 29.23 29.39
N GLN A 464 1.20 27.96 29.23
CA GLN A 464 -0.20 27.54 29.24
C GLN A 464 -0.80 27.50 30.66
N ASP A 465 -2.13 27.49 30.75
CA ASP A 465 -2.85 27.42 32.04
C ASP A 465 -2.86 25.99 32.62
N GLU A 466 -2.93 24.99 31.75
CA GLU A 466 -2.83 23.56 32.08
C GLU A 466 -2.19 22.82 30.89
N PHE A 467 -1.52 21.70 31.15
CA PHE A 467 -1.18 20.75 30.08
C PHE A 467 -2.44 20.08 29.51
N PRO A 468 -2.40 19.57 28.27
CA PRO A 468 -3.54 18.85 27.68
C PRO A 468 -3.90 17.61 28.50
N ASP A 469 -5.15 17.13 28.37
CA ASP A 469 -5.63 15.97 29.13
C ASP A 469 -4.83 14.70 28.82
N SER A 470 -4.28 14.57 27.60
CA SER A 470 -3.36 13.49 27.21
C SER A 470 -2.11 13.44 28.11
N MET A 471 -1.52 14.59 28.42
CA MET A 471 -0.38 14.68 29.35
C MET A 471 -0.78 14.37 30.80
N ARG A 472 -2.03 14.65 31.20
CA ARG A 472 -2.52 14.25 32.53
C ARG A 472 -2.62 12.73 32.61
N GLU A 473 -3.25 12.11 31.62
CA GLU A 473 -3.45 10.65 31.55
C GLU A 473 -2.11 9.94 31.55
N LEU A 474 -1.18 10.40 30.72
CA LEU A 474 0.19 9.88 30.68
C LEU A 474 0.88 9.91 32.06
N LEU A 475 0.84 11.05 32.74
CA LEU A 475 1.60 11.23 33.99
C LEU A 475 0.95 10.61 35.23
N VAL A 476 -0.37 10.42 35.21
CA VAL A 476 -1.16 9.95 36.36
C VAL A 476 -1.56 8.50 36.20
N ASP A 477 -2.02 8.13 35.01
CA ASP A 477 -2.66 6.85 34.73
C ASP A 477 -1.65 5.87 34.09
N ASP A 478 -0.86 6.29 33.10
CA ASP A 478 0.07 5.39 32.39
C ASP A 478 1.41 5.20 33.13
N ASP A 479 2.08 6.31 33.46
CA ASP A 479 3.40 6.27 34.08
C ASP A 479 3.34 6.24 35.61
N GLU A 480 2.17 6.47 36.18
CA GLU A 480 1.92 6.57 37.63
C GLU A 480 2.90 7.51 38.37
N LEU A 481 3.46 8.52 37.68
CA LEU A 481 4.48 9.42 38.22
C LEU A 481 3.93 10.43 39.23
N LEU A 482 2.64 10.76 39.11
CA LEU A 482 1.95 11.72 39.94
C LEU A 482 0.60 11.17 40.37
N THR A 483 0.20 11.47 41.61
CA THR A 483 -1.22 11.41 41.93
C THR A 483 -1.96 12.55 41.23
N THR A 484 -3.27 12.38 40.98
CA THR A 484 -4.10 13.43 40.36
C THR A 484 -4.02 14.76 41.11
N ALA A 485 -3.98 14.72 42.45
CA ALA A 485 -3.83 15.91 43.28
C ALA A 485 -2.47 16.60 43.09
N GLU A 486 -1.41 15.82 42.87
CA GLU A 486 -0.08 16.36 42.59
C GLU A 486 0.02 16.96 41.19
N TYR A 487 -0.63 16.35 40.18
CA TYR A 487 -0.76 16.92 38.85
C TYR A 487 -1.44 18.29 38.90
N PHE A 488 -2.64 18.40 39.47
CA PHE A 488 -3.36 19.67 39.52
C PHE A 488 -2.60 20.74 40.29
N ARG A 489 -1.84 20.37 41.33
CA ARG A 489 -0.99 21.30 42.07
C ARG A 489 0.20 21.80 41.24
N ARG A 490 0.72 20.98 40.32
CA ARG A 490 1.97 21.24 39.61
C ARG A 490 1.76 21.86 38.23
N PHE A 491 0.75 21.39 37.49
CA PHE A 491 0.53 21.70 36.08
C PHE A 491 -0.86 22.27 35.78
N SER A 492 -1.65 22.68 36.79
CA SER A 492 -2.96 23.33 36.57
C SER A 492 -3.15 24.55 37.49
N ARG A 493 -4.06 25.44 37.09
CA ARG A 493 -4.50 26.59 37.90
C ARG A 493 -5.85 26.36 38.60
N ILE A 494 -6.44 25.16 38.49
CA ILE A 494 -7.73 24.83 39.10
C ILE A 494 -7.62 24.80 40.64
N PRO A 495 -8.46 25.56 41.38
CA PRO A 495 -8.45 25.58 42.84
C PRO A 495 -8.74 24.20 43.46
N ALA A 496 -8.10 23.88 44.59
CA ALA A 496 -8.22 22.58 45.26
C ALA A 496 -9.65 22.16 45.61
N GLU A 497 -10.54 23.12 45.86
CA GLU A 497 -11.95 22.90 46.17
C GLU A 497 -12.81 22.49 44.97
N ASP A 498 -12.34 22.75 43.75
CA ASP A 498 -13.04 22.43 42.50
C ASP A 498 -12.36 21.27 41.73
N GLN A 499 -11.19 20.79 42.18
CA GLN A 499 -10.40 19.75 41.50
C GLN A 499 -11.13 18.42 41.35
N GLU A 500 -11.80 17.93 42.39
CA GLU A 500 -12.51 16.63 42.35
C GLU A 500 -13.69 16.68 41.36
N LYS A 501 -14.43 17.78 41.37
CA LYS A 501 -15.54 18.01 40.44
C LYS A 501 -15.03 18.16 39.00
N ALA A 502 -13.97 18.93 38.80
CA ALA A 502 -13.35 19.10 37.48
C ALA A 502 -12.81 17.78 36.94
N LEU A 503 -12.17 16.96 37.78
CA LEU A 503 -11.70 15.62 37.43
C LEU A 503 -12.85 14.71 37.01
N GLN A 504 -13.91 14.63 37.82
CA GLN A 504 -15.09 13.81 37.49
C GLN A 504 -15.73 14.25 36.17
N GLN A 505 -15.78 15.56 35.90
CA GLN A 505 -16.27 16.09 34.63
C GLN A 505 -15.36 15.76 33.45
N LYS A 506 -14.03 15.88 33.60
CA LYS A 506 -13.05 15.49 32.58
C LYS A 506 -13.11 13.98 32.28
N VAL A 507 -13.14 13.14 33.31
CA VAL A 507 -13.27 11.67 33.17
C VAL A 507 -14.61 11.30 32.52
N LEU A 508 -15.71 11.98 32.88
CA LEU A 508 -16.99 11.79 32.21
C LEU A 508 -16.93 12.22 30.74
N HIS A 509 -16.27 13.34 30.42
CA HIS A 509 -16.14 13.82 29.04
C HIS A 509 -15.31 12.86 28.18
N SER A 510 -14.17 12.39 28.67
CA SER A 510 -13.37 11.36 27.97
C SER A 510 -14.18 10.08 27.80
N LEU A 511 -14.88 9.61 28.85
CA LEU A 511 -15.77 8.45 28.75
C LEU A 511 -16.85 8.64 27.69
N LEU A 512 -17.49 9.80 27.63
CA LEU A 512 -18.52 10.10 26.63
C LEU A 512 -17.95 10.19 25.22
N SER A 513 -16.74 10.76 25.07
CA SER A 513 -16.00 10.82 23.81
C SER A 513 -15.72 9.41 23.29
N GLU A 514 -15.11 8.55 24.11
CA GLU A 514 -14.83 7.14 23.77
C GLU A 514 -16.12 6.37 23.45
N PHE A 515 -17.20 6.60 24.20
CA PHE A 515 -18.49 6.01 23.87
C PHE A 515 -19.06 6.53 22.55
N CYS A 516 -18.74 7.72 22.09
CA CYS A 516 -19.24 8.31 20.85
C CYS A 516 -18.29 8.17 19.65
N ASP A 517 -17.04 7.77 19.90
CA ASP A 517 -16.05 7.50 18.87
C ASP A 517 -16.47 6.31 18.01
N MET A 518 -16.97 6.58 16.81
CA MET A 518 -17.47 5.53 15.90
C MET A 518 -16.33 4.78 15.18
N ASP A 519 -15.08 5.19 15.38
CA ASP A 519 -13.90 4.56 14.80
C ASP A 519 -13.35 3.48 15.75
N GLU A 520 -13.68 3.55 17.05
CA GLU A 520 -13.32 2.55 18.06
C GLU A 520 -14.51 1.72 18.59
N ARG A 521 -14.22 0.46 18.94
CA ARG A 521 -15.19 -0.46 19.54
C ARG A 521 -15.28 -0.28 21.04
N LEU A 522 -16.48 -0.50 21.58
CA LEU A 522 -16.66 -0.58 23.01
C LEU A 522 -16.10 -1.91 23.53
N GLY A 523 -15.08 -1.83 24.39
CA GLY A 523 -14.44 -2.96 25.05
C GLY A 523 -14.78 -3.10 26.54
N LYS A 524 -14.35 -4.20 27.15
CA LYS A 524 -14.60 -4.53 28.56
C LYS A 524 -14.09 -3.46 29.54
N ALA A 525 -12.87 -2.95 29.30
CA ALA A 525 -12.25 -1.93 30.14
C ALA A 525 -13.10 -0.66 30.22
N LEU A 526 -13.62 -0.20 29.07
CA LEU A 526 -14.47 0.98 28.97
C LEU A 526 -15.80 0.78 29.72
N LEU A 527 -16.44 -0.39 29.57
CA LEU A 527 -17.67 -0.72 30.31
C LEU A 527 -17.43 -0.77 31.82
N GLN A 528 -16.29 -1.30 32.28
CA GLN A 528 -15.91 -1.33 33.69
C GLN A 528 -15.63 0.07 34.23
N ARG A 529 -14.92 0.91 33.48
CA ARG A 529 -14.66 2.32 33.81
C ARG A 529 -15.96 3.11 33.94
N ALA A 530 -16.89 2.93 33.02
CA ALA A 530 -18.24 3.49 33.10
C ALA A 530 -18.97 3.04 34.38
N GLN A 531 -18.94 1.74 34.69
CA GLN A 531 -19.58 1.20 35.89
C GLN A 531 -18.96 1.77 37.17
N GLN A 532 -17.63 1.90 37.24
CA GLN A 532 -16.92 2.45 38.39
C GLN A 532 -17.25 3.94 38.59
N LEU A 533 -17.18 4.75 37.53
CA LEU A 533 -17.46 6.18 37.57
C LEU A 533 -18.89 6.45 38.04
N ILE A 534 -19.88 5.83 37.40
CA ILE A 534 -21.31 6.01 37.72
C ILE A 534 -21.65 5.42 39.09
N GLY A 535 -20.97 4.36 39.52
CA GLY A 535 -21.11 3.80 40.86
C GLY A 535 -20.55 4.71 41.96
N SER A 536 -19.51 5.49 41.66
CA SER A 536 -18.86 6.41 42.61
C SER A 536 -19.65 7.71 42.81
N GLU A 537 -20.16 8.30 41.73
CA GLU A 537 -21.01 9.50 41.77
C GLU A 537 -22.20 9.34 40.83
N ARG A 538 -23.32 8.93 41.42
CA ARG A 538 -24.52 8.53 40.68
C ARG A 538 -25.17 9.68 39.92
N THR A 539 -24.98 10.93 40.35
CA THR A 539 -25.55 12.09 39.65
C THR A 539 -24.95 12.31 38.25
N LEU A 540 -23.75 11.78 37.97
CA LEU A 540 -23.13 11.79 36.65
C LEU A 540 -23.90 10.97 35.61
N ALA A 541 -24.82 10.08 36.03
CA ALA A 541 -25.66 9.32 35.11
C ALA A 541 -26.73 10.17 34.41
N ASN A 542 -26.90 11.45 34.78
CA ASN A 542 -27.94 12.31 34.23
C ASN A 542 -27.57 12.80 32.82
N PRO A 543 -28.32 12.41 31.77
CA PRO A 543 -28.03 12.85 30.39
C PRO A 543 -28.12 14.36 30.18
N ALA A 544 -28.84 15.08 31.03
CA ALA A 544 -28.93 16.54 30.95
C ALA A 544 -27.59 17.26 31.19
N SER A 545 -26.62 16.58 31.83
CA SER A 545 -25.27 17.11 32.09
C SER A 545 -24.20 16.61 31.11
N TRP A 546 -24.58 15.85 30.07
CA TRP A 546 -23.62 15.25 29.12
C TRP A 546 -23.33 16.13 27.90
N ALA A 547 -24.18 17.12 27.63
CA ALA A 547 -23.98 18.04 26.51
C ALA A 547 -23.16 19.26 26.93
N ASP A 548 -22.16 19.62 26.11
CA ASP A 548 -21.43 20.88 26.26
C ASP A 548 -22.36 22.08 26.05
N ASP A 549 -22.10 23.19 26.76
CA ASP A 549 -22.90 24.42 26.70
C ASP A 549 -22.97 25.04 25.27
N ALA A 550 -22.05 24.65 24.37
CA ALA A 550 -22.05 25.05 22.96
C ALA A 550 -22.84 24.08 22.04
N ALA A 551 -23.16 22.87 22.50
CA ALA A 551 -23.69 21.75 21.72
C ALA A 551 -24.99 21.17 22.31
N GLN A 552 -25.90 22.01 22.83
CA GLN A 552 -27.24 21.60 23.27
C GLN A 552 -28.16 21.02 22.15
N SER A 553 -27.60 20.58 21.02
CA SER A 553 -28.33 19.94 19.94
C SER A 553 -27.79 18.53 19.66
N GLU A 554 -28.52 17.57 20.22
CA GLU A 554 -28.61 16.13 19.90
C GLU A 554 -27.59 15.16 20.51
N LEU A 555 -28.07 14.38 21.49
CA LEU A 555 -27.43 13.15 21.94
C LEU A 555 -27.11 12.21 20.76
N GLU A 556 -25.91 11.63 20.80
CA GLU A 556 -25.42 10.67 19.81
C GLU A 556 -25.66 9.21 20.22
N ILE A 557 -25.36 8.27 19.31
CA ILE A 557 -25.58 6.83 19.55
C ILE A 557 -24.75 6.31 20.74
N GLY A 558 -23.54 6.81 20.93
CA GLY A 558 -22.70 6.48 22.10
C GLY A 558 -23.38 6.77 23.43
N HIS A 559 -23.97 7.96 23.56
CA HIS A 559 -24.75 8.36 24.74
C HIS A 559 -25.89 7.38 25.04
N PHE A 560 -26.69 7.01 24.02
CA PHE A 560 -27.77 6.05 24.21
C PHE A 560 -27.27 4.65 24.60
N THR A 561 -26.08 4.27 24.13
CA THR A 561 -25.43 3.00 24.46
C THR A 561 -25.06 2.96 25.94
N LEU A 562 -24.46 4.03 26.46
CA LEU A 562 -24.15 4.17 27.88
C LEU A 562 -25.44 4.12 28.74
N MET A 563 -26.51 4.81 28.33
CA MET A 563 -27.79 4.76 29.06
C MET A 563 -28.37 3.34 29.12
N ALA A 564 -28.33 2.61 27.99
CA ALA A 564 -28.82 1.24 27.91
C ALA A 564 -28.00 0.29 28.80
N PHE A 565 -26.67 0.46 28.82
CA PHE A 565 -25.76 -0.28 29.69
C PHE A 565 -26.08 -0.05 31.17
N ILE A 566 -26.19 1.22 31.61
CA ILE A 566 -26.50 1.57 32.99
C ILE A 566 -27.84 0.97 33.43
N LEU A 567 -28.90 1.13 32.63
CA LEU A 567 -30.23 0.58 32.94
C LEU A 567 -30.24 -0.95 33.00
N HIS A 568 -29.48 -1.61 32.12
CA HIS A 568 -29.36 -3.06 32.14
C HIS A 568 -28.68 -3.54 33.42
N ASN A 569 -27.60 -2.87 33.83
CA ASN A 569 -26.89 -3.20 35.06
C ASN A 569 -27.77 -2.94 36.30
N ASP A 570 -28.46 -1.79 36.36
CA ASP A 570 -29.45 -1.48 37.40
C ASP A 570 -30.49 -2.62 37.54
N TRP A 571 -31.01 -3.10 36.40
CA TRP A 571 -31.97 -4.20 36.36
C TRP A 571 -31.39 -5.53 36.86
N GLN A 572 -30.19 -5.91 36.43
CA GLN A 572 -29.52 -7.14 36.87
C GLN A 572 -29.23 -7.13 38.38
N GLN A 573 -28.92 -5.96 38.93
CA GLN A 573 -28.63 -5.77 40.36
C GLN A 573 -29.88 -5.50 41.21
N ASN A 574 -31.06 -5.42 40.59
CA ASN A 574 -32.31 -5.04 41.25
C ASN A 574 -32.19 -3.68 41.99
N PHE A 575 -31.52 -2.73 41.33
CA PHE A 575 -31.28 -1.37 41.79
C PHE A 575 -32.16 -0.38 41.02
N ALA A 576 -32.68 0.65 41.71
CA ALA A 576 -33.42 1.74 41.08
C ALA A 576 -33.34 3.00 41.96
N ASP A 577 -33.09 4.14 41.33
CA ASP A 577 -32.96 5.43 41.99
C ASP A 577 -33.65 6.56 41.20
N GLU A 578 -33.33 7.82 41.53
CA GLU A 578 -33.89 8.99 40.86
C GLU A 578 -33.41 9.15 39.41
N GLN A 579 -32.26 8.56 39.04
CA GLN A 579 -31.71 8.62 37.68
C GLN A 579 -32.28 7.52 36.77
N THR A 580 -32.62 6.34 37.30
CA THR A 580 -33.22 5.23 36.54
C THR A 580 -34.43 5.64 35.68
N PRO A 581 -35.46 6.36 36.18
CA PRO A 581 -36.59 6.78 35.35
C PRO A 581 -36.20 7.85 34.30
N VAL A 582 -35.21 8.70 34.59
CA VAL A 582 -34.71 9.71 33.65
C VAL A 582 -34.05 9.04 32.45
N LEU A 583 -33.15 8.10 32.70
CA LEU A 583 -32.50 7.29 31.65
C LEU A 583 -33.55 6.58 30.78
N ALA A 584 -34.58 5.99 31.40
CA ALA A 584 -35.64 5.29 30.69
C ALA A 584 -36.51 6.21 29.81
N GLU A 585 -36.67 7.49 30.19
CA GLU A 585 -37.40 8.49 29.40
C GLU A 585 -36.62 8.89 28.14
N TYR A 586 -35.31 9.14 28.26
CA TYR A 586 -34.45 9.47 27.12
C TYR A 586 -34.41 8.34 26.08
N LEU A 587 -34.34 7.07 26.52
CA LEU A 587 -34.35 5.90 25.63
C LEU A 587 -35.70 5.61 24.97
N GLN A 588 -36.77 6.30 25.38
CA GLN A 588 -38.10 6.21 24.76
C GLN A 588 -38.32 7.26 23.66
N GLN A 589 -37.37 8.17 23.45
CA GLN A 589 -37.47 9.18 22.39
C GLN A 589 -37.32 8.54 20.99
N ASP A 590 -38.11 9.03 20.03
CA ASP A 590 -38.09 8.52 18.64
C ASP A 590 -36.75 8.76 17.92
N SER A 591 -35.92 9.67 18.44
CA SER A 591 -34.60 10.03 17.90
C SER A 591 -33.63 8.85 17.87
N LEU A 592 -33.66 7.96 18.88
CA LEU A 592 -32.79 6.79 18.94
C LEU A 592 -33.00 5.85 17.76
N TRP A 593 -34.24 5.40 17.55
CA TRP A 593 -34.55 4.40 16.52
C TRP A 593 -34.40 4.96 15.11
N LEU A 594 -34.62 6.27 14.94
CA LEU A 594 -34.34 6.95 13.68
C LEU A 594 -32.84 7.02 13.38
N LYS A 595 -31.99 7.35 14.37
CA LYS A 595 -30.52 7.30 14.21
C LYS A 595 -30.05 5.87 13.93
N ALA A 596 -30.59 4.87 14.64
CA ALA A 596 -30.32 3.45 14.39
C ALA A 596 -30.68 3.00 12.96
N ALA A 597 -31.74 3.56 12.37
CA ALA A 597 -32.13 3.28 10.98
C ALA A 597 -31.27 4.05 9.96
N ASN A 598 -30.88 5.29 10.25
CA ASN A 598 -30.15 6.12 9.31
C ASN A 598 -28.67 5.73 9.18
N LEU A 599 -28.07 5.17 10.23
CA LEU A 599 -26.67 4.74 10.21
C LEU A 599 -26.39 3.70 9.10
N PRO A 600 -27.11 2.57 8.99
CA PRO A 600 -26.87 1.61 7.92
C PRO A 600 -27.23 2.17 6.54
N LEU A 601 -28.23 3.07 6.44
CA LEU A 601 -28.64 3.68 5.16
C LEU A 601 -27.53 4.49 4.47
N LYS A 602 -26.49 4.91 5.19
CA LYS A 602 -25.29 5.52 4.57
C LYS A 602 -24.56 4.54 3.64
N ARG A 603 -24.70 3.24 3.87
CA ARG A 603 -24.06 2.14 3.13
C ARG A 603 -25.08 1.40 2.24
N PHE A 604 -26.07 2.11 1.71
CA PHE A 604 -27.09 1.57 0.80
C PHE A 604 -27.09 2.35 -0.51
N ASP A 605 -27.36 1.67 -1.62
CA ASP A 605 -27.67 2.32 -2.89
C ASP A 605 -29.04 2.98 -2.80
N ILE A 606 -29.08 4.31 -2.76
CA ILE A 606 -30.30 5.12 -2.78
C ILE A 606 -30.46 5.76 -4.15
N GLU A 607 -31.67 5.70 -4.71
CA GLU A 607 -31.98 6.26 -6.03
C GLU A 607 -31.61 7.75 -6.11
N GLY A 608 -30.79 8.12 -7.11
CA GLY A 608 -30.29 9.49 -7.28
C GLY A 608 -29.11 9.88 -6.37
N GLY A 609 -28.56 8.93 -5.60
CA GLY A 609 -27.33 9.12 -4.83
C GLY A 609 -26.09 9.21 -5.72
N HIS A 610 -25.07 9.93 -5.26
CA HIS A 610 -23.84 10.22 -6.03
C HIS A 610 -23.10 8.96 -6.54
N TYR A 611 -23.18 7.85 -5.80
CA TYR A 611 -22.51 6.58 -6.12
C TYR A 611 -23.45 5.49 -6.66
N CYS A 612 -24.73 5.82 -6.90
CA CYS A 612 -25.71 4.85 -7.39
C CYS A 612 -25.91 4.99 -8.91
N PRO A 613 -25.77 3.91 -9.71
CA PRO A 613 -26.04 3.96 -11.15
C PRO A 613 -27.48 4.41 -11.48
N GLU A 614 -27.67 5.11 -12.59
CA GLU A 614 -29.00 5.57 -13.04
C GLU A 614 -29.99 4.40 -13.17
N GLY A 615 -31.18 4.56 -12.59
CA GLY A 615 -32.23 3.53 -12.58
C GLY A 615 -31.99 2.36 -11.62
N ARG A 616 -30.96 2.44 -10.75
CA ARG A 616 -30.73 1.53 -9.63
C ARG A 616 -30.95 2.23 -8.29
N GLY A 617 -30.91 1.47 -7.20
CA GLY A 617 -31.06 1.97 -5.84
C GLY A 617 -32.48 1.87 -5.27
N MET A 618 -32.56 2.20 -3.99
CA MET A 618 -33.75 2.16 -3.15
C MET A 618 -34.56 3.45 -3.32
N SER A 619 -35.86 3.31 -3.59
CA SER A 619 -36.75 4.46 -3.78
C SER A 619 -37.08 5.16 -2.45
N THR A 620 -37.55 6.40 -2.51
CA THR A 620 -37.98 7.16 -1.32
C THR A 620 -39.04 6.42 -0.48
N GLU A 621 -39.96 5.70 -1.13
CA GLU A 621 -40.97 4.88 -0.43
C GLU A 621 -40.31 3.71 0.31
N GLN A 622 -39.36 3.04 -0.33
CA GLN A 622 -38.62 1.94 0.30
C GLN A 622 -37.76 2.43 1.48
N VAL A 623 -37.11 3.59 1.37
CA VAL A 623 -36.39 4.24 2.49
C VAL A 623 -37.33 4.49 3.67
N GLN A 624 -38.56 4.94 3.41
CA GLN A 624 -39.54 5.16 4.47
C GLN A 624 -40.01 3.85 5.11
N LEU A 625 -40.21 2.78 4.33
CA LEU A 625 -40.54 1.44 4.84
C LEU A 625 -39.40 0.86 5.69
N PHE A 626 -38.14 1.13 5.33
CA PHE A 626 -36.98 0.77 6.12
C PHE A 626 -36.99 1.47 7.48
N ARG A 627 -37.16 2.81 7.50
CA ARG A 627 -37.25 3.58 8.75
C ARG A 627 -38.43 3.15 9.62
N ASP A 628 -39.58 2.88 9.00
CA ASP A 628 -40.77 2.37 9.69
C ASP A 628 -40.48 1.05 10.42
N TYR A 629 -39.68 0.15 9.83
CA TYR A 629 -39.26 -1.10 10.47
C TYR A 629 -38.52 -0.87 11.80
N PHE A 630 -37.77 0.23 11.93
CA PHE A 630 -37.05 0.56 13.16
C PHE A 630 -37.94 1.31 14.16
N CYS A 631 -38.66 2.33 13.71
CA CYS A 631 -39.34 3.27 14.61
C CYS A 631 -40.75 2.83 15.02
N ALA A 632 -41.50 2.15 14.16
CA ALA A 632 -42.90 1.84 14.44
C ALA A 632 -43.06 0.74 15.50
N GLN A 633 -44.09 0.87 16.34
CA GLN A 633 -44.47 -0.21 17.26
C GLN A 633 -44.91 -1.47 16.50
N GLN A 634 -45.58 -1.28 15.35
CA GLN A 634 -45.97 -2.33 14.42
C GLN A 634 -45.59 -1.91 13.00
N PRO A 635 -44.47 -2.41 12.46
CA PRO A 635 -44.01 -1.99 11.15
C PRO A 635 -44.79 -2.65 10.01
N LEU A 636 -44.74 -2.01 8.85
CA LEU A 636 -45.42 -2.48 7.63
C LEU A 636 -44.73 -3.69 7.00
N LEU A 637 -43.40 -3.77 7.10
CA LEU A 637 -42.62 -4.89 6.59
C LEU A 637 -42.48 -5.99 7.66
N ASN A 638 -42.57 -7.25 7.22
CA ASN A 638 -42.13 -8.38 8.04
C ASN A 638 -40.61 -8.61 7.90
N GLN A 639 -40.04 -9.47 8.75
CA GLN A 639 -38.59 -9.73 8.78
C GLN A 639 -38.03 -10.23 7.43
N GLN A 640 -38.71 -11.14 6.73
CA GLN A 640 -38.24 -11.67 5.45
C GLN A 640 -38.24 -10.60 4.36
N GLN A 641 -39.25 -9.74 4.33
CA GLN A 641 -39.32 -8.60 3.40
C GLN A 641 -38.19 -7.61 3.67
N MET A 642 -37.89 -7.35 4.95
CA MET A 642 -36.79 -6.47 5.35
C MET A 642 -35.42 -7.06 4.96
N ILE A 643 -35.18 -8.35 5.18
CA ILE A 643 -33.95 -9.03 4.73
C ILE A 643 -33.81 -8.95 3.21
N GLY A 644 -34.89 -9.17 2.46
CA GLY A 644 -34.88 -9.05 0.99
C GLY A 644 -34.57 -7.63 0.51
N LEU A 645 -35.01 -6.61 1.26
CA LEU A 645 -34.70 -5.21 0.98
C LEU A 645 -33.21 -4.91 1.23
N ILE A 646 -32.68 -5.37 2.37
CA ILE A 646 -31.26 -5.20 2.74
C ILE A 646 -30.34 -5.92 1.74
N ASN A 647 -30.59 -7.20 1.44
CA ASN A 647 -29.77 -7.97 0.50
C ASN A 647 -29.70 -7.37 -0.91
N ARG A 648 -30.68 -6.56 -1.28
CA ARG A 648 -30.75 -5.99 -2.62
C ARG A 648 -29.99 -4.67 -2.75
N TYR A 649 -29.94 -3.87 -1.68
CA TYR A 649 -29.49 -2.48 -1.76
C TYR A 649 -28.34 -2.13 -0.80
N ALA A 650 -28.10 -2.94 0.23
CA ALA A 650 -26.98 -2.70 1.13
C ALA A 650 -25.65 -2.99 0.42
N HIS A 651 -24.67 -2.14 0.64
CA HIS A 651 -23.30 -2.36 0.20
C HIS A 651 -22.75 -3.60 0.89
N ARG A 652 -22.20 -4.48 0.06
CA ARG A 652 -21.69 -5.78 0.44
C ARG A 652 -20.22 -5.67 0.79
N ASP A 653 -19.82 -6.19 1.93
CA ASP A 653 -18.42 -6.38 2.28
C ASP A 653 -17.90 -7.65 1.58
N ASP A 654 -17.91 -7.61 0.25
CA ASP A 654 -17.54 -8.72 -0.62
C ASP A 654 -16.11 -8.49 -1.15
N CYS A 655 -15.31 -9.55 -1.20
CA CYS A 655 -13.99 -9.53 -1.81
C CYS A 655 -14.13 -9.25 -3.31
N THR A 656 -13.70 -8.06 -3.76
CA THR A 656 -13.80 -7.65 -5.16
C THR A 656 -12.45 -7.76 -5.87
N ARG A 657 -12.45 -8.39 -7.05
CA ARG A 657 -11.28 -8.57 -7.92
C ARG A 657 -11.63 -8.14 -9.35
N ARG A 658 -10.64 -7.64 -10.10
CA ARG A 658 -10.80 -7.19 -11.50
C ARG A 658 -11.97 -6.22 -11.70
N SER A 659 -12.17 -5.32 -10.73
CA SER A 659 -13.24 -4.30 -10.63
C SER A 659 -14.71 -4.77 -10.72
N SER A 660 -15.01 -5.99 -11.14
CA SER A 660 -16.37 -6.48 -11.38
C SER A 660 -16.70 -7.83 -10.75
N LEU A 661 -15.71 -8.57 -10.25
CA LEU A 661 -15.92 -9.89 -9.65
C LEU A 661 -15.97 -9.78 -8.13
N SER A 662 -17.17 -9.82 -7.57
CA SER A 662 -17.40 -9.81 -6.12
C SER A 662 -17.74 -11.20 -5.59
N PHE A 663 -17.11 -11.58 -4.47
CA PHE A 663 -17.29 -12.86 -3.80
C PHE A 663 -17.60 -12.63 -2.32
N ASN A 664 -18.45 -13.47 -1.74
CA ASN A 664 -18.77 -13.34 -0.32
C ASN A 664 -17.54 -13.67 0.54
N GLN A 665 -17.19 -12.75 1.44
CA GLN A 665 -16.02 -12.84 2.30
C GLN A 665 -16.18 -13.86 3.45
N PHE A 666 -17.41 -14.10 3.92
CA PHE A 666 -17.68 -14.97 5.09
C PHE A 666 -18.11 -16.38 4.68
N SER A 667 -19.32 -16.54 4.15
CA SER A 667 -19.83 -17.84 3.69
C SER A 667 -20.97 -17.68 2.69
N GLU A 668 -21.28 -18.73 1.92
CA GLU A 668 -22.43 -18.71 1.00
C GLU A 668 -23.79 -18.43 1.69
N LEU A 669 -23.90 -18.64 3.02
CA LEU A 669 -25.14 -18.43 3.78
C LEU A 669 -25.14 -17.18 4.65
N GLN A 670 -23.98 -16.61 4.95
CA GLN A 670 -23.85 -15.36 5.70
C GLN A 670 -23.21 -14.31 4.83
N ASN A 671 -24.00 -13.28 4.57
CA ASN A 671 -23.63 -12.14 3.77
C ASN A 671 -22.76 -11.15 4.59
N GLY A 672 -21.62 -10.71 4.04
CA GLY A 672 -20.87 -9.55 4.57
C GLY A 672 -21.57 -8.22 4.25
N TYR A 673 -21.71 -7.33 5.23
CA TYR A 673 -22.31 -6.01 5.05
C TYR A 673 -21.39 -4.94 5.63
N TYR A 674 -21.14 -3.89 4.85
CA TYR A 674 -20.25 -2.80 5.28
C TYR A 674 -20.69 -2.14 6.59
N PHE A 675 -22.01 -1.98 6.80
CA PHE A 675 -22.50 -1.39 8.06
C PHE A 675 -22.31 -2.32 9.28
N LEU A 676 -21.82 -3.55 9.12
CA LEU A 676 -21.42 -4.43 10.22
C LEU A 676 -19.89 -4.65 10.26
N ASN A 677 -19.11 -3.94 9.44
CA ASN A 677 -17.66 -4.11 9.33
C ASN A 677 -16.91 -3.60 10.59
N ASP A 678 -15.61 -3.88 10.69
CA ASP A 678 -14.73 -3.56 11.81
C ASP A 678 -14.33 -2.08 11.85
N HIS A 679 -14.51 -1.34 10.74
CA HIS A 679 -14.04 0.03 10.55
C HIS A 679 -15.12 0.94 9.95
N ASP A 680 -15.21 2.17 10.45
CA ASP A 680 -16.14 3.26 10.14
C ASP A 680 -17.65 2.96 10.33
N ASP A 681 -18.37 3.89 10.98
CA ASP A 681 -19.83 3.83 11.23
C ASP A 681 -20.27 2.63 12.13
N ASP A 682 -19.44 2.24 13.10
CA ASP A 682 -19.60 1.05 13.98
C ASP A 682 -21.05 0.80 14.49
N TYR A 683 -21.67 -0.25 13.97
CA TYR A 683 -23.02 -0.64 14.38
C TYR A 683 -23.07 -1.48 15.67
N GLN A 684 -21.92 -1.81 16.27
CA GLN A 684 -21.82 -2.53 17.55
C GLN A 684 -22.65 -1.85 18.64
N ARG A 685 -22.58 -0.51 18.73
CA ARG A 685 -23.35 0.29 19.70
C ARG A 685 -24.86 0.04 19.63
N ILE A 686 -25.43 0.01 18.41
CA ILE A 686 -26.85 -0.32 18.21
C ILE A 686 -27.14 -1.77 18.59
N LEU A 687 -26.24 -2.71 18.27
CA LEU A 687 -26.37 -4.11 18.66
C LEU A 687 -26.37 -4.27 20.19
N LEU A 688 -25.48 -3.57 20.90
CA LEU A 688 -25.40 -3.58 22.37
C LEU A 688 -26.66 -2.96 23.01
N ILE A 689 -27.14 -1.81 22.50
CA ILE A 689 -28.44 -1.24 22.90
C ILE A 689 -29.54 -2.28 22.75
N CYS A 690 -29.64 -2.93 21.60
CA CYS A 690 -30.67 -3.94 21.35
C CYS A 690 -30.52 -5.16 22.26
N PHE A 691 -29.28 -5.63 22.47
CA PHE A 691 -28.94 -6.75 23.33
C PHE A 691 -29.38 -6.51 24.78
N TRP A 692 -29.10 -5.32 25.33
CA TRP A 692 -29.44 -4.97 26.70
C TRP A 692 -30.92 -4.64 26.91
N LEU A 693 -31.52 -3.84 26.03
CA LEU A 693 -32.89 -3.34 26.20
C LEU A 693 -33.97 -4.39 25.92
N GLN A 694 -33.71 -5.42 25.11
CA GLN A 694 -34.72 -6.45 24.79
C GLN A 694 -35.17 -7.27 26.00
N HIS A 695 -34.40 -7.24 27.09
CA HIS A 695 -34.70 -7.94 28.34
C HIS A 695 -35.45 -7.06 29.37
N LEU A 696 -35.51 -5.74 29.13
CA LEU A 696 -36.12 -4.80 30.07
C LEU A 696 -37.62 -4.65 29.82
N PRO A 697 -38.45 -4.46 30.86
CA PRO A 697 -39.89 -4.26 30.73
C PRO A 697 -40.26 -2.81 30.32
N LEU A 698 -39.58 -2.26 29.30
CA LEU A 698 -39.77 -0.90 28.79
C LEU A 698 -40.41 -0.89 27.39
N PRO A 699 -41.15 0.16 26.98
CA PRO A 699 -41.72 0.25 25.62
C PRO A 699 -40.68 0.14 24.51
N CYS A 700 -39.46 0.65 24.72
CA CYS A 700 -38.34 0.56 23.79
C CYS A 700 -37.80 -0.88 23.59
N SER A 701 -38.19 -1.84 24.45
CA SER A 701 -37.82 -3.26 24.28
C SER A 701 -38.44 -3.91 23.03
N VAL A 702 -39.58 -3.40 22.55
CA VAL A 702 -40.28 -3.92 21.37
C VAL A 702 -39.46 -3.70 20.09
N PRO A 703 -39.07 -2.46 19.72
CA PRO A 703 -38.17 -2.23 18.60
C PRO A 703 -36.80 -2.89 18.82
N ALA A 704 -36.22 -2.82 20.03
CA ALA A 704 -34.94 -3.47 20.35
C ALA A 704 -34.94 -4.98 20.00
N LYS A 705 -35.95 -5.73 20.46
CA LYS A 705 -36.08 -7.16 20.20
C LYS A 705 -36.31 -7.48 18.72
N ARG A 706 -37.01 -6.60 18.00
CA ARG A 706 -37.26 -6.77 16.56
C ARG A 706 -35.98 -6.55 15.75
N ILE A 707 -35.24 -5.49 16.04
CA ILE A 707 -33.97 -5.17 15.38
C ILE A 707 -32.92 -6.23 15.72
N TRP A 708 -32.81 -6.64 16.99
CA TRP A 708 -31.95 -7.76 17.39
C TRP A 708 -32.21 -9.02 16.56
N LYS A 709 -33.47 -9.43 16.43
CA LYS A 709 -33.85 -10.59 15.61
C LYS A 709 -33.51 -10.41 14.14
N LEU A 710 -33.68 -9.20 13.58
CA LEU A 710 -33.30 -8.90 12.20
C LEU A 710 -31.79 -9.08 12.02
N MET A 711 -30.97 -8.50 12.90
CA MET A 711 -29.51 -8.57 12.82
C MET A 711 -29.00 -10.01 12.97
N VAL A 712 -29.52 -10.76 13.96
CA VAL A 712 -29.18 -12.19 14.14
C VAL A 712 -29.57 -13.04 12.93
N ALA A 713 -30.64 -12.68 12.21
CA ALA A 713 -31.04 -13.41 11.00
C ALA A 713 -30.19 -13.05 9.77
N LEU A 714 -29.62 -11.84 9.72
CA LEU A 714 -28.75 -11.38 8.64
C LEU A 714 -27.32 -11.93 8.78
N ALA A 715 -26.74 -11.79 9.96
CA ALA A 715 -25.33 -12.08 10.20
C ALA A 715 -25.08 -12.64 11.61
N PRO A 716 -25.55 -13.87 11.93
CA PRO A 716 -25.49 -14.42 13.28
C PRO A 716 -24.08 -14.51 13.88
N ILE A 717 -23.08 -14.93 13.09
CA ILE A 717 -21.69 -15.06 13.56
C ILE A 717 -21.10 -13.66 13.80
N ARG A 718 -21.37 -12.71 12.90
CA ARG A 718 -20.87 -11.34 13.03
C ARG A 718 -21.47 -10.61 14.23
N VAL A 719 -22.79 -10.74 14.43
CA VAL A 719 -23.48 -10.19 15.61
C VAL A 719 -22.95 -10.80 16.90
N THR A 720 -22.66 -12.11 16.89
CA THR A 720 -22.04 -12.79 18.04
C THR A 720 -20.67 -12.17 18.35
N ARG A 721 -19.80 -12.02 17.35
CA ARG A 721 -18.47 -11.39 17.52
C ARG A 721 -18.57 -9.98 18.10
N LEU A 722 -19.36 -9.11 17.48
CA LEU A 722 -19.50 -7.70 17.87
C LEU A 722 -19.97 -7.55 19.32
N VAL A 723 -20.91 -8.38 19.78
CA VAL A 723 -21.38 -8.34 21.18
C VAL A 723 -20.36 -8.95 22.14
N MET A 724 -19.70 -10.05 21.75
CA MET A 724 -18.72 -10.71 22.62
C MET A 724 -17.46 -9.89 22.83
N GLN A 725 -17.01 -9.13 21.83
CA GLN A 725 -15.86 -8.22 21.94
C GLN A 725 -16.04 -7.17 23.05
N ALA A 726 -17.27 -6.71 23.30
CA ALA A 726 -17.53 -5.79 24.41
C ALA A 726 -17.27 -6.38 25.81
N PHE A 727 -17.13 -7.71 25.90
CA PHE A 727 -16.84 -8.44 27.13
C PHE A 727 -15.48 -9.15 27.11
N SER A 728 -14.74 -9.04 26.00
CA SER A 728 -13.43 -9.69 25.82
C SER A 728 -12.35 -9.06 26.69
N ASP A 729 -11.36 -9.85 27.09
CA ASP A 729 -10.14 -9.37 27.73
C ASP A 729 -9.10 -8.86 26.70
N ASP A 730 -9.29 -9.17 25.41
CA ASP A 730 -8.47 -8.72 24.29
C ASP A 730 -9.25 -7.73 23.39
N SER A 731 -8.55 -6.78 22.77
CA SER A 731 -9.14 -5.74 21.92
C SER A 731 -9.44 -6.19 20.48
N TYR A 732 -8.75 -7.22 19.99
CA TYR A 732 -8.85 -7.72 18.62
C TYR A 732 -9.61 -9.06 18.54
N ASP A 733 -9.31 -9.97 19.46
CA ASP A 733 -9.88 -11.31 19.57
C ASP A 733 -10.93 -11.42 20.69
N VAL A 734 -11.70 -12.50 20.68
CA VAL A 734 -12.69 -12.81 21.73
C VAL A 734 -12.09 -13.82 22.69
N GLU A 735 -11.46 -13.31 23.74
CA GLU A 735 -10.80 -14.09 24.78
C GLU A 735 -11.34 -13.78 26.18
N PHE A 736 -11.28 -14.79 27.05
CA PHE A 736 -11.75 -14.68 28.43
C PHE A 736 -10.74 -15.36 29.36
N ALA A 737 -10.21 -14.61 30.31
CA ALA A 737 -9.36 -15.16 31.38
C ALA A 737 -10.16 -16.06 32.34
N ASP A 738 -11.47 -15.83 32.48
CA ASP A 738 -12.38 -16.62 33.33
C ASP A 738 -13.38 -17.44 32.48
N VAL A 739 -13.18 -18.76 32.47
CA VAL A 739 -14.03 -19.74 31.77
C VAL A 739 -15.50 -19.67 32.22
N LEU A 740 -15.78 -19.34 33.49
CA LEU A 740 -17.16 -19.22 33.95
C LEU A 740 -17.84 -17.96 33.37
N GLN A 741 -17.09 -16.87 33.21
CA GLN A 741 -17.61 -15.66 32.53
C GLN A 741 -17.89 -15.94 31.07
N GLU A 742 -16.95 -16.60 30.37
CA GLU A 742 -17.14 -17.05 28.98
C GLU A 742 -18.46 -17.83 28.82
N ILE A 743 -18.67 -18.85 29.66
CA ILE A 743 -19.90 -19.66 29.64
C ILE A 743 -21.15 -18.80 29.88
N ASN A 744 -21.10 -17.90 30.86
CA ASN A 744 -22.24 -17.03 31.19
C ASN A 744 -22.62 -16.09 30.03
N HIS A 745 -21.63 -15.55 29.32
CA HIS A 745 -21.86 -14.68 28.16
C HIS A 745 -22.46 -15.45 26.97
N TYR A 746 -21.96 -16.65 26.66
CA TYR A 746 -22.56 -17.50 25.63
C TYR A 746 -23.98 -17.93 25.97
N GLU A 747 -24.25 -18.29 27.23
CA GLU A 747 -25.62 -18.59 27.68
C GLU A 747 -26.54 -17.36 27.58
N ALA A 748 -26.04 -16.15 27.81
CA ALA A 748 -26.81 -14.92 27.66
C ALA A 748 -27.20 -14.69 26.20
N LEU A 749 -26.30 -14.94 25.25
CA LEU A 749 -26.58 -14.86 23.81
C LEU A 749 -27.58 -15.94 23.34
N GLU A 750 -27.48 -17.17 23.86
CA GLU A 750 -28.47 -18.23 23.60
C GLU A 750 -29.86 -17.81 24.11
N LYS A 751 -29.93 -17.26 25.35
CA LYS A 751 -31.18 -16.73 25.94
C LYS A 751 -31.72 -15.51 25.18
N ALA A 752 -30.84 -14.71 24.56
CA ALA A 752 -31.20 -13.62 23.66
C ALA A 752 -31.70 -14.10 22.29
N GLY A 753 -31.64 -15.41 22.01
CA GLY A 753 -32.24 -16.04 20.83
C GLY A 753 -31.28 -16.33 19.68
N ILE A 754 -29.97 -16.27 19.89
CA ILE A 754 -29.00 -16.80 18.92
C ILE A 754 -29.05 -18.33 18.97
N ASN A 755 -29.08 -18.96 17.79
CA ASN A 755 -29.08 -20.42 17.71
C ASN A 755 -27.76 -20.99 18.25
N ARG A 756 -27.87 -22.00 19.11
CA ARG A 756 -26.72 -22.67 19.73
C ARG A 756 -25.68 -23.17 18.72
N GLY A 757 -26.10 -23.64 17.55
CA GLY A 757 -25.18 -24.06 16.49
C GLY A 757 -24.27 -22.93 16.01
N TYR A 758 -24.79 -21.71 15.86
CA TYR A 758 -23.99 -20.53 15.50
C TYR A 758 -22.97 -20.19 16.57
N LEU A 759 -23.37 -20.25 17.85
CA LEU A 759 -22.47 -20.00 18.97
C LEU A 759 -21.35 -21.05 19.03
N MET A 760 -21.68 -22.33 18.85
CA MET A 760 -20.68 -23.42 18.82
C MET A 760 -19.69 -23.27 17.66
N ALA A 761 -20.18 -22.91 16.46
CA ALA A 761 -19.30 -22.69 15.32
C ALA A 761 -18.42 -21.45 15.49
N PHE A 762 -18.95 -20.37 16.06
CA PHE A 762 -18.14 -19.21 16.43
C PHE A 762 -17.07 -19.56 17.48
N GLN A 763 -17.41 -20.31 18.53
CA GLN A 763 -16.43 -20.78 19.52
C GLN A 763 -15.33 -21.64 18.89
N LEU A 764 -15.68 -22.47 17.91
CA LEU A 764 -14.71 -23.26 17.16
C LEU A 764 -13.80 -22.37 16.31
N SER A 765 -14.34 -21.37 15.61
CA SER A 765 -13.54 -20.47 14.76
C SER A 765 -12.61 -19.55 15.55
N GLN A 766 -12.84 -19.36 16.86
CA GLN A 766 -11.89 -18.68 17.75
C GLN A 766 -10.84 -19.65 18.33
N CYS A 767 -11.03 -20.96 18.20
CA CYS A 767 -10.15 -21.96 18.77
C CYS A 767 -9.06 -22.35 17.78
N GLN A 768 -7.89 -21.71 17.85
CA GLN A 768 -6.76 -22.08 16.99
C GLN A 768 -6.15 -23.44 17.42
N PRO A 769 -5.92 -24.40 16.49
CA PRO A 769 -5.44 -25.74 16.83
C PRO A 769 -4.07 -25.78 17.53
N ALA A 770 -3.16 -24.87 17.16
CA ALA A 770 -1.80 -24.80 17.70
C ALA A 770 -1.76 -24.33 19.16
N TYR A 771 -2.64 -23.40 19.55
CA TYR A 771 -2.68 -22.83 20.90
C TYR A 771 -3.64 -23.57 21.84
N HIS A 772 -4.62 -24.29 21.29
CA HIS A 772 -5.70 -24.93 22.04
C HIS A 772 -5.93 -26.38 21.65
N THR A 773 -4.86 -27.15 21.50
CA THR A 773 -4.85 -28.53 20.96
C THR A 773 -5.88 -29.45 21.62
N GLU A 774 -5.94 -29.52 22.95
CA GLU A 774 -6.89 -30.39 23.66
C GLU A 774 -8.36 -29.95 23.46
N LYS A 775 -8.63 -28.63 23.53
CA LYS A 775 -9.97 -28.05 23.31
C LYS A 775 -10.43 -28.32 21.88
N TYR A 776 -9.55 -28.15 20.90
CA TYR A 776 -9.83 -28.42 19.50
C TYR A 776 -10.08 -29.90 19.22
N ILE A 777 -9.26 -30.80 19.80
CA ILE A 777 -9.48 -32.25 19.75
C ILE A 777 -10.86 -32.62 20.31
N SER A 778 -11.28 -32.01 21.42
CA SER A 778 -12.61 -32.24 21.99
C SER A 778 -13.74 -31.86 21.02
N TRP A 779 -13.57 -30.80 20.22
CA TRP A 779 -14.54 -30.42 19.19
C TRP A 779 -14.66 -31.49 18.10
N LEU A 780 -13.53 -32.02 17.61
CA LEU A 780 -13.48 -33.09 16.61
C LEU A 780 -14.18 -34.36 17.13
N ASP A 781 -13.88 -34.75 18.37
CA ASP A 781 -14.48 -35.94 19.00
C ASP A 781 -15.97 -35.75 19.29
N GLN A 782 -16.40 -34.54 19.65
CA GLN A 782 -17.81 -34.22 19.83
C GLN A 782 -18.58 -34.30 18.51
N TYR A 783 -18.03 -33.76 17.42
CA TYR A 783 -18.63 -33.85 16.10
C TYR A 783 -18.73 -35.30 15.61
N ALA A 784 -17.75 -36.14 15.94
CA ALA A 784 -17.74 -37.55 15.57
C ALA A 784 -18.98 -38.34 16.08
N ALA A 785 -19.73 -37.82 17.05
CA ALA A 785 -20.98 -38.43 17.53
C ALA A 785 -22.20 -38.22 16.61
N ILE A 786 -22.07 -37.49 15.49
CA ILE A 786 -23.19 -37.11 14.60
C ILE A 786 -24.03 -38.28 14.07
N ASP A 787 -23.39 -39.43 13.87
CA ASP A 787 -24.02 -40.68 13.41
C ASP A 787 -23.97 -41.80 14.46
N ASP A 788 -23.65 -41.47 15.72
CA ASP A 788 -23.58 -42.46 16.79
C ASP A 788 -24.94 -43.15 16.93
N ALA A 789 -24.98 -44.48 16.95
CA ALA A 789 -26.21 -45.26 17.11
C ALA A 789 -26.67 -45.39 18.57
N ASP A 790 -25.91 -44.85 19.53
CA ASP A 790 -26.31 -44.85 20.93
C ASP A 790 -27.63 -44.08 21.13
N THR A 791 -28.62 -44.79 21.69
CA THR A 791 -29.96 -44.26 21.99
C THR A 791 -30.10 -43.84 23.45
N SER A 792 -29.01 -43.92 24.24
CA SER A 792 -28.98 -43.36 25.58
C SER A 792 -29.24 -41.85 25.57
N MET A 793 -29.61 -41.29 26.73
CA MET A 793 -29.78 -39.85 26.89
C MET A 793 -28.50 -39.07 26.54
N PHE A 794 -27.33 -39.64 26.87
CA PHE A 794 -26.03 -39.02 26.58
C PHE A 794 -25.69 -39.11 25.09
N GLY A 795 -25.85 -40.27 24.46
CA GLY A 795 -25.65 -40.44 23.01
C GLY A 795 -26.58 -39.55 22.19
N SER A 796 -27.85 -39.46 22.58
CA SER A 796 -28.83 -38.59 21.90
C SER A 796 -28.49 -37.10 22.05
N ARG A 797 -27.96 -36.68 23.21
CA ARG A 797 -27.51 -35.30 23.44
C ARG A 797 -26.26 -34.99 22.60
N SER A 798 -25.27 -35.88 22.57
CA SER A 798 -24.05 -35.70 21.77
C SER A 798 -24.37 -35.61 20.29
N ARG A 799 -25.27 -36.48 19.79
CA ARG A 799 -25.73 -36.44 18.39
C ARG A 799 -26.38 -35.10 18.04
N LYS A 800 -27.25 -34.60 18.93
CA LYS A 800 -27.91 -33.31 18.74
C LYS A 800 -26.91 -32.15 18.69
N LEU A 801 -25.92 -32.14 19.58
CA LEU A 801 -24.87 -31.12 19.60
C LEU A 801 -24.02 -31.13 18.32
N ALA A 802 -23.68 -32.32 17.81
CA ALA A 802 -22.96 -32.46 16.56
C ALA A 802 -23.78 -31.95 15.35
N GLN A 803 -25.09 -32.22 15.32
CA GLN A 803 -26.00 -31.68 14.29
C GLN A 803 -26.13 -30.15 14.37
N GLU A 804 -26.19 -29.59 15.59
CA GLU A 804 -26.21 -28.15 15.80
C GLU A 804 -24.89 -27.50 15.33
N LEU A 805 -23.74 -28.10 15.63
CA LEU A 805 -22.43 -27.66 15.14
C LEU A 805 -22.35 -27.72 13.61
N GLN A 806 -22.76 -28.84 12.98
CA GLN A 806 -22.80 -28.97 11.52
C GLN A 806 -23.61 -27.85 10.86
N HIS A 807 -24.76 -27.50 11.43
CA HIS A 807 -25.57 -26.37 10.93
C HIS A 807 -24.83 -25.04 11.07
N GLY A 808 -24.14 -24.81 12.20
CA GLY A 808 -23.37 -23.59 12.44
C GLY A 808 -22.14 -23.41 11.56
N LEU A 809 -21.43 -24.50 11.24
CA LEU A 809 -20.23 -24.49 10.39
C LEU A 809 -20.48 -23.88 9.00
N ARG A 810 -21.74 -23.86 8.54
CA ARG A 810 -22.14 -23.26 7.25
C ARG A 810 -22.16 -21.73 7.23
N TYR A 811 -21.99 -21.10 8.39
CA TYR A 811 -22.09 -19.64 8.56
C TYR A 811 -20.76 -18.97 8.95
N ILE A 812 -19.76 -19.75 9.36
CA ILE A 812 -18.41 -19.25 9.64
C ILE A 812 -17.58 -19.16 8.35
N ASN A 813 -16.40 -18.57 8.46
CA ASN A 813 -15.46 -18.42 7.35
C ASN A 813 -15.15 -19.77 6.69
N GLU A 814 -15.04 -19.77 5.37
CA GLU A 814 -14.74 -20.99 4.60
C GLU A 814 -13.41 -21.62 5.05
N ALA A 815 -12.40 -20.79 5.34
CA ALA A 815 -11.07 -21.26 5.75
C ALA A 815 -11.13 -22.12 7.04
N ASP A 816 -11.80 -21.61 8.08
CA ASP A 816 -11.95 -22.30 9.37
C ASP A 816 -12.74 -23.60 9.21
N LYS A 817 -13.82 -23.56 8.41
CA LYS A 817 -14.65 -24.74 8.10
C LYS A 817 -13.82 -25.84 7.43
N ILE A 818 -13.03 -25.49 6.40
CA ILE A 818 -12.24 -26.46 5.65
C ILE A 818 -11.07 -27.00 6.48
N GLN A 819 -10.42 -26.15 7.29
CA GLN A 819 -9.41 -26.60 8.25
C GLN A 819 -10.00 -27.61 9.25
N PHE A 820 -11.18 -27.34 9.79
CA PHE A 820 -11.88 -28.26 10.69
C PHE A 820 -12.13 -29.62 10.05
N TYR A 821 -12.68 -29.65 8.84
CA TYR A 821 -12.94 -30.93 8.15
C TYR A 821 -11.67 -31.69 7.77
N ARG A 822 -10.58 -30.98 7.42
CA ARG A 822 -9.27 -31.59 7.17
C ARG A 822 -8.71 -32.30 8.40
N LEU A 823 -8.76 -31.63 9.54
CA LEU A 823 -8.32 -32.22 10.81
C LEU A 823 -9.28 -33.31 11.30
N LEU A 824 -10.58 -33.18 11.02
CA LEU A 824 -11.58 -34.21 11.31
C LEU A 824 -11.33 -35.49 10.53
N GLU A 825 -11.01 -35.43 9.23
CA GLU A 825 -10.68 -36.61 8.42
C GLU A 825 -9.42 -37.29 8.97
N LEU A 826 -8.37 -36.53 9.28
CA LEU A 826 -7.12 -37.10 9.82
C LEU A 826 -7.33 -37.84 11.13
N ARG A 827 -8.15 -37.31 12.03
CA ARG A 827 -8.46 -37.93 13.33
C ARG A 827 -9.49 -39.06 13.21
N HIS A 828 -10.51 -38.87 12.36
CA HIS A 828 -11.64 -39.76 12.15
C HIS A 828 -11.84 -40.05 10.65
N PRO A 829 -11.05 -40.96 10.04
CA PRO A 829 -10.97 -41.16 8.57
C PRO A 829 -12.26 -41.48 7.83
N ARG A 830 -13.35 -41.79 8.55
CA ARG A 830 -14.68 -42.00 7.96
C ARG A 830 -15.31 -40.72 7.41
N PHE A 831 -14.90 -39.53 7.89
CA PHE A 831 -15.38 -38.23 7.42
C PHE A 831 -14.59 -37.73 6.20
N SER A 832 -14.31 -38.64 5.25
CA SER A 832 -13.56 -38.32 4.02
C SER A 832 -14.37 -37.44 3.07
N TYR A 833 -13.67 -36.69 2.21
CA TYR A 833 -14.25 -35.91 1.11
C TYR A 833 -15.27 -36.70 0.27
N SER A 834 -14.95 -37.95 -0.09
CA SER A 834 -15.82 -38.85 -0.87
C SER A 834 -17.19 -39.14 -0.23
N ASN A 835 -17.30 -39.03 1.10
CA ASN A 835 -18.53 -39.33 1.84
C ASN A 835 -19.25 -38.07 2.35
N ASN A 836 -18.81 -36.87 1.94
CA ASN A 836 -19.35 -35.61 2.42
C ASN A 836 -19.79 -34.71 1.25
N ASP A 837 -21.10 -34.71 0.95
CA ASP A 837 -21.70 -33.92 -0.12
C ASP A 837 -21.46 -32.41 0.03
N GLU A 838 -21.33 -31.92 1.28
CA GLU A 838 -21.09 -30.51 1.57
C GLU A 838 -19.67 -30.10 1.17
N LEU A 839 -18.65 -30.90 1.52
CA LEU A 839 -17.27 -30.65 1.09
C LEU A 839 -17.10 -30.74 -0.42
N GLN A 840 -17.84 -31.64 -1.07
CA GLN A 840 -17.85 -31.73 -2.54
C GLN A 840 -18.47 -30.49 -3.18
N HIS A 841 -19.52 -29.92 -2.57
CA HIS A 841 -20.10 -28.65 -3.00
C HIS A 841 -19.10 -27.50 -2.82
N ASP A 842 -18.49 -27.36 -1.63
CA ASP A 842 -17.53 -26.30 -1.33
C ASP A 842 -16.32 -26.33 -2.29
N PHE A 843 -15.80 -27.52 -2.60
CA PHE A 843 -14.72 -27.69 -3.58
C PHE A 843 -15.14 -27.25 -4.98
N ARG A 844 -16.32 -27.67 -5.46
CA ARG A 844 -16.84 -27.28 -6.79
C ARG A 844 -17.08 -25.78 -6.87
N TYR A 845 -17.61 -25.18 -5.82
CA TYR A 845 -17.82 -23.73 -5.71
C TYR A 845 -16.47 -22.97 -5.79
N THR A 846 -15.50 -23.39 -4.98
CA THR A 846 -14.15 -22.80 -4.93
C THR A 846 -13.42 -22.95 -6.26
N LEU A 847 -13.45 -24.15 -6.87
CA LEU A 847 -12.87 -24.39 -8.18
C LEU A 847 -13.47 -23.46 -9.23
N LYS A 848 -14.81 -23.32 -9.27
CA LYS A 848 -15.47 -22.40 -10.20
C LYS A 848 -15.04 -20.95 -9.98
N ARG A 849 -14.94 -20.49 -8.73
CA ARG A 849 -14.48 -19.15 -8.36
C ARG A 849 -13.06 -18.88 -8.86
N ASN A 850 -12.11 -19.76 -8.54
CA ASN A 850 -10.72 -19.64 -8.94
C ASN A 850 -10.52 -19.74 -10.47
N LEU A 851 -11.28 -20.59 -11.15
CA LEU A 851 -11.30 -20.64 -12.62
C LEU A 851 -11.83 -19.35 -13.22
N ARG A 852 -12.85 -18.71 -12.63
CA ARG A 852 -13.36 -17.40 -13.07
C ARG A 852 -12.30 -16.32 -12.93
N LEU A 853 -11.59 -16.30 -11.80
CA LEU A 853 -10.48 -15.38 -11.56
C LEU A 853 -9.32 -15.62 -12.52
N SER A 854 -9.14 -16.83 -13.00
CA SER A 854 -8.04 -17.21 -13.89
C SER A 854 -8.42 -17.19 -15.38
N LEU A 855 -9.67 -16.88 -15.72
CA LEU A 855 -10.17 -16.93 -17.10
C LEU A 855 -9.55 -15.79 -17.93
N LYS A 856 -9.08 -16.11 -19.14
CA LYS A 856 -8.67 -15.13 -20.14
C LYS A 856 -9.87 -14.37 -20.70
N HIS A 857 -9.63 -13.16 -21.18
CA HIS A 857 -10.62 -12.45 -22.00
C HIS A 857 -10.88 -13.21 -23.31
N TRP A 858 -12.08 -13.05 -23.86
CA TRP A 858 -12.55 -13.77 -25.05
C TRP A 858 -11.58 -13.66 -26.23
N HIS A 859 -10.97 -12.49 -26.44
CA HIS A 859 -10.05 -12.25 -27.56
C HIS A 859 -8.74 -13.01 -27.39
N SER A 860 -8.24 -13.15 -26.16
CA SER A 860 -7.01 -13.91 -25.87
C SER A 860 -7.26 -15.43 -25.96
N ILE A 861 -8.46 -15.90 -25.62
CA ILE A 861 -8.88 -17.28 -25.90
C ILE A 861 -8.87 -17.53 -27.40
N LEU A 862 -9.51 -16.65 -28.17
CA LEU A 862 -9.56 -16.74 -29.63
C LEU A 862 -8.16 -16.70 -30.26
N ALA A 863 -7.28 -15.85 -29.76
CA ALA A 863 -5.88 -15.76 -30.21
C ALA A 863 -5.16 -17.10 -30.04
N SER A 864 -5.30 -17.68 -28.85
CA SER A 864 -4.67 -18.94 -28.48
C SER A 864 -5.20 -20.12 -29.29
N GLU A 865 -6.51 -20.21 -29.52
CA GLU A 865 -7.14 -21.27 -30.33
C GLU A 865 -6.76 -21.19 -31.82
N SER A 866 -6.62 -19.97 -32.34
CA SER A 866 -6.37 -19.73 -33.78
C SER A 866 -4.88 -19.59 -34.13
N GLY A 867 -4.01 -19.44 -33.14
CA GLY A 867 -2.60 -19.10 -33.34
C GLY A 867 -2.39 -17.71 -33.96
N SER A 868 -3.31 -16.78 -33.73
CA SER A 868 -3.20 -15.39 -34.17
C SER A 868 -2.34 -14.56 -33.21
N SER A 869 -1.80 -13.45 -33.71
CA SER A 869 -0.99 -12.54 -32.90
C SER A 869 -1.90 -11.51 -32.24
N GLN A 870 -1.81 -11.36 -30.92
CA GLN A 870 -2.42 -10.25 -30.20
C GLN A 870 -1.44 -9.08 -30.20
N LEU A 871 -1.91 -7.92 -30.65
CA LEU A 871 -1.14 -6.69 -30.80
C LEU A 871 -1.93 -5.54 -30.18
N ASP A 872 -1.26 -4.46 -29.82
CA ASP A 872 -1.94 -3.20 -29.51
C ASP A 872 -2.26 -2.42 -30.78
N CYS A 873 -3.26 -1.54 -30.68
CA CYS A 873 -3.73 -0.71 -31.80
C CYS A 873 -2.65 0.17 -32.44
N ASP A 874 -1.64 0.55 -31.66
CA ASP A 874 -0.47 1.34 -32.05
C ASP A 874 0.74 0.50 -32.47
N SER A 875 0.63 -0.84 -32.43
CA SER A 875 1.73 -1.74 -32.75
C SER A 875 2.40 -1.43 -34.10
N LYS A 876 3.75 -1.33 -34.09
CA LYS A 876 4.58 -1.16 -35.29
C LYS A 876 4.42 -2.29 -36.31
N VAL A 877 3.85 -3.44 -35.93
CA VAL A 877 3.53 -4.52 -36.89
C VAL A 877 2.41 -4.09 -37.85
N LEU A 878 1.43 -3.33 -37.36
CA LEU A 878 0.29 -2.85 -38.13
C LEU A 878 0.67 -1.72 -39.10
N SER A 879 1.73 -0.95 -38.81
CA SER A 879 2.21 0.12 -39.69
C SER A 879 3.01 -0.37 -40.92
N LYS A 880 3.43 -1.64 -40.92
CA LYS A 880 4.23 -2.23 -42.03
C LYS A 880 3.45 -2.40 -43.33
N LYS A 881 2.12 -2.42 -43.29
CA LYS A 881 1.26 -2.59 -44.45
C LYS A 881 0.06 -1.64 -44.39
N PRO A 882 -0.54 -1.26 -45.53
CA PRO A 882 -1.77 -0.48 -45.55
C PRO A 882 -2.89 -1.23 -44.83
N LEU A 883 -3.63 -0.54 -43.96
CA LEU A 883 -4.87 -1.05 -43.35
C LEU A 883 -6.08 -0.65 -44.20
N ARG A 884 -7.03 -1.58 -44.37
CA ARG A 884 -8.29 -1.37 -45.07
C ARG A 884 -9.44 -1.95 -44.26
N ILE A 885 -10.61 -1.31 -44.33
CA ILE A 885 -11.84 -1.90 -43.80
C ILE A 885 -12.39 -2.83 -44.87
N ALA A 886 -12.62 -4.09 -44.50
CA ALA A 886 -13.18 -5.08 -45.40
C ALA A 886 -14.61 -4.70 -45.83
N ALA A 887 -15.00 -5.07 -47.06
CA ALA A 887 -16.35 -4.78 -47.56
C ALA A 887 -17.46 -5.48 -46.75
N ASP A 888 -17.11 -6.56 -46.05
CA ASP A 888 -17.96 -7.36 -45.16
C ASP A 888 -17.71 -7.07 -43.67
N TYR A 889 -17.17 -5.90 -43.33
CA TYR A 889 -16.90 -5.50 -41.94
C TYR A 889 -18.13 -5.65 -41.03
N HIS A 890 -17.95 -6.32 -39.90
CA HIS A 890 -18.99 -6.55 -38.90
C HIS A 890 -18.82 -5.66 -37.67
N THR A 891 -19.66 -4.64 -37.53
CA THR A 891 -19.65 -3.72 -36.38
C THR A 891 -20.26 -4.34 -35.12
N ARG A 892 -19.53 -4.32 -34.01
CA ARG A 892 -19.92 -4.84 -32.69
C ARG A 892 -19.34 -4.00 -31.55
N GLU A 893 -20.20 -3.26 -30.85
CA GLU A 893 -19.81 -2.40 -29.72
C GLU A 893 -19.38 -3.17 -28.47
N ASP A 894 -19.77 -4.44 -28.36
CA ASP A 894 -19.39 -5.33 -27.26
C ASP A 894 -18.06 -6.08 -27.51
N PHE A 895 -17.36 -5.78 -28.61
CA PHE A 895 -16.00 -6.27 -28.86
C PHE A 895 -15.00 -5.45 -28.05
N VAL A 896 -15.03 -5.66 -26.73
CA VAL A 896 -14.19 -4.98 -25.73
C VAL A 896 -13.50 -6.02 -24.84
N PRO A 897 -12.35 -5.72 -24.21
CA PRO A 897 -11.65 -6.63 -23.32
C PRO A 897 -12.33 -6.66 -21.93
N GLY A 898 -13.24 -7.61 -21.72
CA GLY A 898 -13.95 -7.75 -20.44
C GLY A 898 -14.89 -6.57 -20.18
N ASP A 899 -14.76 -5.92 -19.00
CA ASP A 899 -15.59 -4.78 -18.61
C ASP A 899 -14.97 -3.42 -18.99
N MET A 900 -13.85 -3.42 -19.72
CA MET A 900 -13.14 -2.21 -20.14
C MET A 900 -13.78 -1.60 -21.40
N THR A 901 -14.99 -1.07 -21.25
CA THR A 901 -15.80 -0.53 -22.36
C THR A 901 -15.15 0.64 -23.10
N TRP A 902 -14.08 1.24 -22.56
CA TRP A 902 -13.29 2.29 -23.19
C TRP A 902 -12.18 1.77 -24.13
N LEU A 903 -12.00 0.44 -24.23
CA LEU A 903 -11.03 -0.21 -25.14
C LEU A 903 -11.77 -1.09 -26.16
N GLY A 904 -11.33 -1.06 -27.42
CA GLY A 904 -11.87 -1.91 -28.48
C GLY A 904 -11.01 -3.12 -28.78
N VAL A 905 -11.62 -4.14 -29.38
CA VAL A 905 -10.92 -5.29 -29.97
C VAL A 905 -11.26 -5.40 -31.45
N TRP A 906 -10.25 -5.35 -32.31
CA TRP A 906 -10.42 -5.44 -33.76
C TRP A 906 -9.83 -6.74 -34.33
N LEU A 907 -10.56 -7.38 -35.24
CA LEU A 907 -10.11 -8.59 -35.93
C LEU A 907 -9.57 -8.23 -37.32
N VAL A 908 -8.33 -8.62 -37.59
CA VAL A 908 -7.57 -8.20 -38.78
C VAL A 908 -6.96 -9.40 -39.48
N GLU A 909 -7.07 -9.47 -40.80
CA GLU A 909 -6.46 -10.51 -41.63
C GLU A 909 -5.27 -9.97 -42.44
N ASP A 910 -4.17 -10.73 -42.49
CA ASP A 910 -3.03 -10.45 -43.37
C ASP A 910 -3.28 -10.96 -44.80
N MET A 911 -3.54 -10.04 -45.72
CA MET A 911 -3.78 -10.32 -47.14
C MET A 911 -2.48 -10.38 -47.98
N GLY A 912 -1.32 -10.26 -47.34
CA GLY A 912 -0.01 -10.25 -47.98
C GLY A 912 0.50 -8.83 -48.22
N ASP A 913 -0.17 -8.08 -49.09
CA ASP A 913 0.21 -6.70 -49.46
C ASP A 913 -0.43 -5.64 -48.54
N ASP A 914 -1.56 -5.96 -47.92
CA ASP A 914 -2.36 -5.12 -47.03
C ASP A 914 -2.96 -5.92 -45.86
N TYR A 915 -3.45 -5.21 -44.85
CA TYR A 915 -4.23 -5.74 -43.74
C TYR A 915 -5.70 -5.37 -43.92
N GLU A 916 -6.61 -6.33 -43.78
CA GLU A 916 -8.05 -6.08 -43.80
C GLU A 916 -8.67 -6.25 -42.41
N ILE A 917 -9.24 -5.18 -41.88
CA ILE A 917 -10.06 -5.18 -40.67
C ILE A 917 -11.44 -5.69 -41.06
N PHE A 918 -11.88 -6.80 -40.47
CA PHE A 918 -13.17 -7.42 -40.82
C PHE A 918 -14.19 -7.43 -39.67
N ALA A 919 -13.81 -7.09 -38.44
CA ALA A 919 -14.74 -6.92 -37.32
C ALA A 919 -14.18 -6.05 -36.19
N GLY A 920 -15.07 -5.43 -35.40
CA GLY A 920 -14.74 -4.63 -34.22
C GLY A 920 -15.80 -3.57 -33.90
N PRO A 921 -15.56 -2.68 -32.93
CA PRO A 921 -16.42 -1.52 -32.65
C PRO A 921 -16.54 -0.56 -33.85
N GLU A 922 -17.44 0.43 -33.77
CA GLU A 922 -17.61 1.41 -34.86
C GLU A 922 -16.29 2.12 -35.22
N LEU A 923 -15.91 2.04 -36.50
CA LEU A 923 -14.72 2.69 -37.08
C LEU A 923 -15.16 3.67 -38.16
N GLN A 924 -14.72 4.93 -38.05
CA GLN A 924 -15.02 5.96 -39.05
C GLN A 924 -14.11 5.87 -40.28
N ASN A 925 -12.85 5.46 -40.11
CA ASN A 925 -11.82 5.29 -41.14
C ASN A 925 -10.88 4.12 -40.77
N ALA A 926 -10.01 3.69 -41.70
CA ALA A 926 -9.05 2.59 -41.48
C ALA A 926 -7.81 3.01 -40.65
N GLU A 927 -8.01 3.65 -39.50
CA GLU A 927 -6.92 4.16 -38.64
C GLU A 927 -7.03 3.62 -37.21
N LEU A 928 -6.52 2.40 -37.00
CA LEU A 928 -6.45 1.80 -35.67
C LEU A 928 -5.50 2.54 -34.72
N LYS A 929 -4.50 3.26 -35.25
CA LYS A 929 -3.51 4.01 -34.46
C LYS A 929 -4.13 5.09 -33.54
N ASN A 930 -5.32 5.59 -33.88
CA ASN A 930 -6.03 6.60 -33.08
C ASN A 930 -7.06 5.96 -32.13
N CYS A 931 -7.16 4.63 -32.13
CA CYS A 931 -8.04 3.86 -31.27
C CYS A 931 -7.24 3.24 -30.12
N ARG A 932 -7.91 2.98 -28.99
CA ARG A 932 -7.32 2.30 -27.84
C ARG A 932 -7.82 0.86 -27.77
N GLY A 933 -6.93 -0.08 -27.46
CA GLY A 933 -7.26 -1.50 -27.25
C GLY A 933 -6.39 -2.44 -28.06
N ASN A 934 -6.95 -3.62 -28.41
CA ASN A 934 -6.18 -4.72 -28.99
C ASN A 934 -6.61 -5.08 -30.42
N VAL A 935 -5.67 -5.64 -31.17
CA VAL A 935 -5.84 -6.17 -32.51
C VAL A 935 -5.45 -7.63 -32.53
N LEU A 936 -6.34 -8.47 -33.06
CA LEU A 936 -6.06 -9.88 -33.36
C LEU A 936 -5.68 -10.01 -34.83
N LEU A 937 -4.40 -10.24 -35.10
CA LEU A 937 -3.86 -10.38 -36.45
C LEU A 937 -3.79 -11.86 -36.87
N PHE A 938 -4.68 -12.24 -37.78
CA PHE A 938 -4.77 -13.57 -38.38
C PHE A 938 -3.95 -13.66 -39.67
N LYS A 939 -3.41 -14.86 -39.96
CA LYS A 939 -2.76 -15.15 -41.25
C LYS A 939 -3.81 -15.24 -42.36
N GLY A 940 -3.46 -14.84 -43.58
CA GLY A 940 -4.38 -14.87 -44.72
C GLY A 940 -4.94 -16.26 -45.07
N GLY A 941 -6.18 -16.27 -45.56
CA GLY A 941 -6.91 -17.47 -45.95
C GLY A 941 -7.78 -18.06 -44.83
N ILE A 942 -8.18 -17.26 -43.84
CA ILE A 942 -9.07 -17.68 -42.75
C ILE A 942 -10.54 -17.72 -43.19
N ASP A 943 -11.33 -18.56 -42.52
CA ASP A 943 -12.79 -18.49 -42.62
C ASP A 943 -13.31 -17.42 -41.64
N ARG A 944 -13.48 -16.18 -42.13
CA ARG A 944 -13.96 -15.04 -41.32
C ARG A 944 -15.29 -15.32 -40.63
N ALA A 945 -16.19 -16.08 -41.26
CA ALA A 945 -17.49 -16.41 -40.68
C ALA A 945 -17.35 -17.37 -39.50
N GLN A 946 -16.43 -18.34 -39.58
CA GLN A 946 -16.11 -19.22 -38.47
C GLN A 946 -15.45 -18.46 -37.30
N ILE A 947 -14.51 -17.55 -37.59
CA ILE A 947 -13.86 -16.72 -36.57
C ILE A 947 -14.88 -15.82 -35.85
N LEU A 948 -15.76 -15.15 -36.61
CA LEU A 948 -16.83 -14.33 -36.04
C LEU A 948 -17.82 -15.14 -35.20
N ALA A 949 -18.22 -16.33 -35.67
CA ALA A 949 -19.10 -17.21 -34.90
C ALA A 949 -18.44 -17.61 -33.57
N ARG A 950 -17.15 -17.98 -33.61
CA ARG A 950 -16.41 -18.35 -32.40
C ARG A 950 -16.21 -17.17 -31.45
N ALA A 951 -15.87 -15.98 -31.96
CA ALA A 951 -15.78 -14.77 -31.15
C ALA A 951 -17.09 -14.48 -30.41
N ASN A 952 -18.22 -14.62 -31.10
CA ASN A 952 -19.55 -14.42 -30.50
C ASN A 952 -19.89 -15.42 -29.40
N GLU A 953 -19.47 -16.68 -29.54
CA GLU A 953 -19.61 -17.68 -28.47
C GLU A 953 -18.76 -17.32 -27.25
N LEU A 954 -17.54 -16.83 -27.48
CA LEU A 954 -16.58 -16.51 -26.41
C LEU A 954 -16.94 -15.24 -25.62
N LEU A 955 -17.80 -14.36 -26.15
CA LEU A 955 -18.31 -13.20 -25.42
C LEU A 955 -19.15 -13.59 -24.19
N ASP A 956 -19.78 -14.77 -24.20
CA ASP A 956 -20.44 -15.32 -23.01
C ASP A 956 -19.40 -15.97 -22.09
N SER A 957 -18.79 -15.13 -21.24
CA SER A 957 -17.75 -15.55 -20.30
C SER A 957 -18.26 -16.57 -19.28
N GLU A 958 -19.55 -16.55 -18.92
CA GLU A 958 -20.14 -17.54 -18.03
C GLU A 958 -20.29 -18.89 -18.73
N ALA A 959 -20.69 -18.92 -20.00
CA ALA A 959 -20.71 -20.16 -20.78
C ALA A 959 -19.30 -20.76 -20.93
N CYS A 960 -18.28 -19.92 -21.19
CA CYS A 960 -16.88 -20.34 -21.26
C CYS A 960 -16.39 -20.93 -19.93
N LEU A 961 -16.69 -20.25 -18.81
CA LEU A 961 -16.38 -20.72 -17.47
C LEU A 961 -17.03 -22.07 -17.18
N GLN A 962 -18.32 -22.22 -17.51
CA GLN A 962 -19.06 -23.47 -17.28
C GLN A 962 -18.51 -24.63 -18.09
N GLN A 963 -18.13 -24.38 -19.35
CA GLN A 963 -17.47 -25.36 -20.20
C GLN A 963 -16.15 -25.84 -19.57
N LEU A 964 -15.28 -24.91 -19.18
CA LEU A 964 -14.00 -25.24 -18.55
C LEU A 964 -14.20 -25.97 -17.22
N HIS A 965 -15.05 -25.43 -16.35
CA HIS A 965 -15.35 -26.01 -15.05
C HIS A 965 -15.87 -27.45 -15.15
N GLN A 966 -16.84 -27.70 -16.04
CA GLN A 966 -17.37 -29.05 -16.24
C GLN A 966 -16.32 -30.00 -16.84
N GLN A 967 -15.47 -29.51 -17.75
CA GLN A 967 -14.38 -30.32 -18.32
C GLN A 967 -13.36 -30.71 -17.25
N VAL A 968 -12.98 -29.78 -16.37
CA VAL A 968 -12.09 -30.07 -15.24
C VAL A 968 -12.73 -31.10 -14.31
N LEU A 969 -13.99 -30.90 -13.89
CA LEU A 969 -14.69 -31.87 -13.04
C LEU A 969 -14.77 -33.26 -13.69
N ASN A 970 -15.12 -33.34 -14.98
CA ASN A 970 -15.13 -34.61 -15.71
C ASN A 970 -13.75 -35.28 -15.72
N TYR A 971 -12.68 -34.51 -15.84
CA TYR A 971 -11.32 -35.05 -15.79
C TYR A 971 -10.93 -35.56 -14.40
N LEU A 972 -11.31 -34.83 -13.34
CA LEU A 972 -11.11 -35.27 -11.95
C LEU A 972 -11.87 -36.56 -11.65
N ASP A 973 -13.11 -36.68 -12.14
CA ASP A 973 -13.95 -37.87 -11.98
C ASP A 973 -13.55 -39.03 -12.91
N GLY A 974 -12.48 -38.88 -13.71
CA GLY A 974 -12.00 -39.91 -14.63
C GLY A 974 -12.82 -40.08 -15.92
N ASN A 975 -13.79 -39.19 -16.16
CA ASN A 975 -14.68 -39.19 -17.33
C ASN A 975 -14.11 -38.45 -18.55
N ALA A 976 -12.98 -37.72 -18.41
CA ALA A 976 -12.27 -37.07 -19.50
C ALA A 976 -10.76 -37.36 -19.48
N GLY A 977 -10.11 -37.28 -20.65
CA GLY A 977 -8.67 -37.50 -20.80
C GLY A 977 -7.84 -36.25 -20.49
N TYR A 978 -6.60 -36.45 -20.04
CA TYR A 978 -5.67 -35.36 -19.68
C TYR A 978 -5.43 -34.38 -20.85
N GLU A 979 -5.03 -34.88 -22.03
CA GLU A 979 -4.68 -34.03 -23.18
C GLU A 979 -5.80 -33.05 -23.55
N GLN A 980 -7.05 -33.54 -23.62
CA GLN A 980 -8.20 -32.71 -23.95
C GLN A 980 -8.42 -31.59 -22.93
N THR A 981 -8.29 -31.90 -21.64
CA THR A 981 -8.50 -30.93 -20.56
C THR A 981 -7.33 -29.96 -20.45
N ALA A 982 -6.09 -30.43 -20.64
CA ALA A 982 -4.89 -29.62 -20.62
C ALA A 982 -4.90 -28.59 -21.75
N THR A 983 -5.25 -28.99 -22.98
CA THR A 983 -5.39 -28.06 -24.12
C THR A 983 -6.48 -27.01 -23.85
N LEU A 984 -7.63 -27.41 -23.30
CA LEU A 984 -8.69 -26.43 -22.98
C LEU A 984 -8.22 -25.44 -21.90
N ALA A 985 -7.55 -25.93 -20.85
CA ALA A 985 -7.00 -25.10 -19.79
C ALA A 985 -5.92 -24.13 -20.31
N GLU A 986 -5.03 -24.56 -21.21
CA GLU A 986 -4.02 -23.72 -21.84
C GLU A 986 -4.62 -22.55 -22.65
N HIS A 987 -5.71 -22.83 -23.38
CA HIS A 987 -6.42 -21.80 -24.14
C HIS A 987 -7.19 -20.83 -23.23
N TYR A 988 -7.85 -21.32 -22.18
CA TYR A 988 -8.81 -20.55 -21.39
C TYR A 988 -8.20 -19.87 -20.16
N LEU A 989 -7.12 -20.41 -19.57
CA LEU A 989 -6.54 -19.90 -18.32
C LEU A 989 -5.33 -19.00 -18.58
N LEU A 990 -5.26 -17.91 -17.84
CA LEU A 990 -4.11 -17.02 -17.85
C LEU A 990 -2.87 -17.76 -17.34
N GLY A 991 -1.74 -17.58 -18.03
CA GLY A 991 -0.47 -18.13 -17.59
C GLY A 991 0.03 -17.40 -16.34
N GLU A 992 0.37 -16.12 -16.50
CA GLU A 992 0.83 -15.28 -15.39
C GLU A 992 -0.31 -14.87 -14.44
N GLY A 993 -1.55 -14.82 -14.91
CA GLY A 993 -2.71 -14.48 -14.07
C GLY A 993 -3.40 -15.67 -13.39
N LEU A 994 -2.74 -16.83 -13.27
CA LEU A 994 -3.34 -18.02 -12.65
C LEU A 994 -3.52 -17.83 -11.13
N GLU A 995 -4.77 -17.89 -10.67
CA GLU A 995 -5.17 -17.75 -9.27
C GLU A 995 -5.80 -19.04 -8.73
N LEU A 996 -4.99 -19.80 -7.98
CA LEU A 996 -5.40 -21.05 -7.34
C LEU A 996 -5.63 -20.92 -5.83
N GLN A 997 -5.19 -19.82 -5.23
CA GLN A 997 -5.25 -19.59 -3.80
C GLN A 997 -6.49 -18.78 -3.44
N ALA A 998 -6.77 -18.67 -2.15
CA ALA A 998 -7.84 -17.83 -1.65
C ALA A 998 -7.59 -16.37 -2.06
N PRO A 999 -8.61 -15.65 -2.57
CA PRO A 999 -8.48 -14.23 -2.84
C PRO A 999 -8.17 -13.43 -1.56
N GLU A 1000 -8.58 -13.93 -0.40
CA GLU A 1000 -8.49 -13.28 0.90
C GLU A 1000 -8.42 -14.35 2.00
N TYR A 1001 -7.86 -14.01 3.16
CA TYR A 1001 -7.56 -14.96 4.25
C TYR A 1001 -8.78 -15.66 4.85
N THR A 1002 -9.98 -15.06 4.79
CA THR A 1002 -11.24 -15.68 5.29
C THR A 1002 -11.84 -16.69 4.32
N MET A 1003 -11.39 -16.67 3.06
CA MET A 1003 -11.91 -17.50 1.98
C MET A 1003 -11.02 -18.72 1.77
N THR A 1004 -11.48 -19.66 0.93
CA THR A 1004 -10.68 -20.81 0.53
C THR A 1004 -10.20 -20.71 -0.91
N GLY A 1005 -9.04 -21.28 -1.20
CA GLY A 1005 -8.58 -21.53 -2.55
C GLY A 1005 -8.67 -23.01 -2.89
N VAL A 1006 -8.34 -23.35 -4.12
CA VAL A 1006 -8.25 -24.76 -4.56
C VAL A 1006 -7.13 -25.49 -3.81
N ASP A 1007 -6.09 -24.76 -3.41
CA ASP A 1007 -5.00 -25.20 -2.53
C ASP A 1007 -5.49 -25.67 -1.14
N SER A 1008 -6.53 -25.06 -0.59
CA SER A 1008 -7.11 -25.47 0.70
C SER A 1008 -7.69 -26.90 0.66
N PHE A 1009 -8.06 -27.40 -0.53
CA PHE A 1009 -8.67 -28.72 -0.71
C PHE A 1009 -7.70 -29.80 -1.16
N ILE A 1010 -6.50 -29.47 -1.63
CA ILE A 1010 -5.62 -30.44 -2.30
C ILE A 1010 -5.32 -31.67 -1.42
N TRP A 1011 -5.22 -31.48 -0.10
CA TRP A 1011 -4.94 -32.55 0.87
C TRP A 1011 -6.19 -33.25 1.41
N LEU A 1012 -7.39 -32.74 1.10
CA LEU A 1012 -8.70 -33.34 1.39
C LEU A 1012 -9.21 -34.25 0.26
N LEU A 1013 -8.80 -33.98 -0.98
CA LEU A 1013 -9.22 -34.77 -2.13
C LEU A 1013 -8.71 -36.21 -2.02
N ASP A 1014 -9.51 -37.16 -2.52
CA ASP A 1014 -9.06 -38.54 -2.69
C ASP A 1014 -7.81 -38.59 -3.60
N GLU A 1015 -6.90 -39.53 -3.38
CA GLU A 1015 -5.58 -39.56 -4.04
C GLU A 1015 -5.65 -39.45 -5.57
N GLU A 1016 -6.63 -40.12 -6.22
CA GLU A 1016 -6.79 -40.04 -7.67
C GLU A 1016 -7.18 -38.63 -8.14
N GLN A 1017 -8.14 -37.99 -7.49
CA GLN A 1017 -8.58 -36.63 -7.84
C GLN A 1017 -7.48 -35.61 -7.56
N ARG A 1018 -6.80 -35.74 -6.42
CA ARG A 1018 -5.65 -34.91 -6.05
C ARG A 1018 -4.55 -34.97 -7.11
N ASP A 1019 -4.13 -36.18 -7.48
CA ASP A 1019 -3.05 -36.40 -8.44
C ASP A 1019 -3.43 -35.88 -9.84
N ARG A 1020 -4.69 -36.05 -10.25
CA ARG A 1020 -5.21 -35.49 -11.51
C ARG A 1020 -5.18 -33.96 -11.51
N LEU A 1021 -5.69 -33.33 -10.45
CA LEU A 1021 -5.74 -31.87 -10.30
C LEU A 1021 -4.33 -31.26 -10.30
N ALA A 1022 -3.43 -31.83 -9.50
CA ALA A 1022 -2.03 -31.43 -9.42
C ALA A 1022 -1.35 -31.56 -10.80
N ARG A 1023 -1.54 -32.69 -11.49
CA ARG A 1023 -0.99 -32.88 -12.84
C ARG A 1023 -1.50 -31.84 -13.83
N LEU A 1024 -2.79 -31.47 -13.78
CA LEU A 1024 -3.36 -30.45 -14.67
C LEU A 1024 -2.70 -29.08 -14.45
N PHE A 1025 -2.67 -28.60 -13.20
CA PHE A 1025 -2.20 -27.25 -12.92
C PHE A 1025 -0.67 -27.13 -12.95
N PHE A 1026 0.07 -28.09 -12.39
CA PHE A 1026 1.54 -28.07 -12.45
C PHE A 1026 2.07 -28.14 -13.88
N ASN A 1027 1.37 -28.81 -14.81
CA ASN A 1027 1.79 -28.82 -16.21
C ASN A 1027 1.19 -27.69 -17.05
N ASN A 1028 0.15 -26.99 -16.61
CA ASN A 1028 -0.40 -25.85 -17.34
C ASN A 1028 0.58 -24.64 -17.29
N ASN A 1029 1.00 -24.24 -16.09
CA ASN A 1029 1.91 -23.12 -15.87
C ASN A 1029 2.73 -23.33 -14.58
N TYR A 1030 3.91 -22.71 -14.45
CA TYR A 1030 4.68 -22.74 -13.21
C TYR A 1030 3.88 -22.20 -12.00
N ARG A 1031 2.98 -21.24 -12.21
CA ARG A 1031 2.09 -20.75 -11.15
C ARG A 1031 1.15 -21.84 -10.61
N GLY A 1032 1.05 -22.99 -11.28
CA GLY A 1032 0.42 -24.19 -10.73
C GLY A 1032 0.99 -24.60 -9.36
N PHE A 1033 2.26 -24.29 -9.06
CA PHE A 1033 2.87 -24.54 -7.75
C PHE A 1033 2.20 -23.78 -6.60
N LYS A 1034 1.44 -22.71 -6.88
CA LYS A 1034 0.57 -22.05 -5.89
C LYS A 1034 -0.44 -23.01 -5.25
N LEU A 1035 -0.77 -24.14 -5.90
CA LEU A 1035 -1.66 -25.16 -5.37
C LEU A 1035 -1.16 -25.79 -4.06
N VAL A 1036 0.16 -25.75 -3.79
CA VAL A 1036 0.76 -26.36 -2.60
C VAL A 1036 1.73 -25.46 -1.85
N ARG A 1037 1.99 -24.24 -2.33
CA ARG A 1037 3.03 -23.34 -1.79
C ARG A 1037 2.91 -23.17 -0.28
N ASP A 1038 1.71 -22.88 0.20
CA ASP A 1038 1.46 -22.53 1.60
C ASP A 1038 0.91 -23.73 2.40
N THR A 1039 0.87 -24.93 1.80
CA THR A 1039 0.24 -26.11 2.44
C THR A 1039 1.10 -27.38 2.37
N ILE A 1040 2.29 -27.32 1.75
CA ILE A 1040 3.11 -28.53 1.52
C ILE A 1040 3.61 -29.17 2.80
N VAL A 1041 4.02 -28.37 3.79
CA VAL A 1041 4.46 -28.87 5.11
C VAL A 1041 3.30 -29.58 5.81
N GLN A 1042 2.12 -28.94 5.86
CA GLN A 1042 0.91 -29.55 6.40
C GLN A 1042 0.53 -30.85 5.68
N GLY A 1043 0.69 -30.90 4.35
CA GLY A 1043 0.50 -32.10 3.54
C GLY A 1043 1.46 -33.24 3.92
N TYR A 1044 2.74 -32.93 4.09
CA TYR A 1044 3.77 -33.87 4.54
C TYR A 1044 3.50 -34.39 5.96
N LEU A 1045 3.19 -33.50 6.92
CA LEU A 1045 2.87 -33.87 8.29
C LEU A 1045 1.61 -34.75 8.36
N SER A 1046 0.58 -34.40 7.59
CA SER A 1046 -0.63 -35.21 7.42
C SER A 1046 -0.33 -36.62 6.91
N ASP A 1047 0.59 -36.75 5.95
CA ASP A 1047 1.06 -38.05 5.45
C ASP A 1047 1.82 -38.85 6.54
N GLN A 1048 2.63 -38.20 7.38
CA GLN A 1048 3.29 -38.88 8.51
C GLN A 1048 2.29 -39.43 9.53
N VAL A 1049 1.21 -38.68 9.81
CA VAL A 1049 0.11 -39.14 10.66
C VAL A 1049 -0.62 -40.32 10.02
N LYS A 1050 -1.00 -40.22 8.74
CA LYS A 1050 -1.67 -41.31 7.99
C LYS A 1050 -0.82 -42.59 7.95
N GLN A 1051 0.51 -42.47 7.91
CA GLN A 1051 1.45 -43.61 7.94
C GLN A 1051 1.75 -44.14 9.35
N GLY A 1052 1.21 -43.51 10.40
CA GLY A 1052 1.46 -43.89 11.81
C GLY A 1052 2.88 -43.59 12.28
N LYS A 1053 3.60 -42.70 11.60
CA LYS A 1053 4.97 -42.27 11.95
C LYS A 1053 4.98 -41.08 12.92
N MET A 1054 3.87 -40.35 12.99
CA MET A 1054 3.64 -39.20 13.87
C MET A 1054 2.24 -39.34 14.49
N SER A 1055 2.04 -38.92 15.74
CA SER A 1055 0.70 -38.88 16.32
C SER A 1055 -0.07 -37.63 15.88
N PHE A 1056 -1.40 -37.67 15.92
CA PHE A 1056 -2.22 -36.51 15.55
C PHE A 1056 -1.95 -35.30 16.46
N SER A 1057 -1.71 -35.52 17.76
CA SER A 1057 -1.38 -34.45 18.70
C SER A 1057 -0.02 -33.84 18.41
N ASP A 1058 1.01 -34.68 18.17
CA ASP A 1058 2.36 -34.18 17.84
C ASP A 1058 2.36 -33.35 16.55
N MET A 1059 1.46 -33.67 15.60
CA MET A 1059 1.32 -32.89 14.36
C MET A 1059 0.75 -31.49 14.58
N LEU A 1060 -0.19 -31.33 15.52
CA LEU A 1060 -0.77 -30.01 15.83
C LEU A 1060 0.20 -29.09 16.59
N GLU A 1061 1.20 -29.67 17.26
CA GLU A 1061 2.24 -28.96 18.00
C GLU A 1061 3.55 -28.83 17.21
N ALA A 1062 3.62 -29.38 15.99
CA ALA A 1062 4.83 -29.36 15.17
C ALA A 1062 5.07 -27.95 14.59
N ASP A 1063 6.32 -27.51 14.69
CA ASP A 1063 6.78 -26.32 13.97
C ASP A 1063 6.91 -26.62 12.48
N GLU A 1064 6.31 -25.79 11.63
CA GLU A 1064 6.35 -25.98 10.18
C GLU A 1064 7.77 -25.75 9.63
N ASP A 1065 8.53 -24.82 10.22
CA ASP A 1065 9.88 -24.43 9.79
C ASP A 1065 10.86 -25.61 9.90
N ASP A 1066 10.72 -26.43 10.94
CA ASP A 1066 11.55 -27.63 11.19
C ASP A 1066 11.36 -28.73 10.13
N ASN A 1067 10.31 -28.64 9.31
CA ASN A 1067 9.88 -29.69 8.39
C ASN A 1067 9.94 -29.30 6.90
N GLU A 1068 10.38 -28.08 6.57
CA GLU A 1068 10.39 -27.57 5.19
C GLU A 1068 11.25 -28.43 4.24
N GLU A 1069 12.44 -28.83 4.68
CA GLU A 1069 13.37 -29.63 3.85
C GLU A 1069 12.76 -31.00 3.48
N GLN A 1070 12.13 -31.67 4.45
CA GLN A 1070 11.47 -32.95 4.25
C GLN A 1070 10.21 -32.80 3.40
N ALA A 1071 9.46 -31.71 3.57
CA ALA A 1071 8.31 -31.36 2.76
C ALA A 1071 8.70 -31.09 1.29
N ALA A 1072 9.82 -30.39 1.06
CA ALA A 1072 10.37 -30.17 -0.28
C ALA A 1072 10.77 -31.49 -0.95
N ALA A 1073 11.45 -32.39 -0.22
CA ALA A 1073 11.78 -33.73 -0.72
C ALA A 1073 10.53 -34.57 -1.04
N PHE A 1074 9.50 -34.50 -0.18
CA PHE A 1074 8.21 -35.14 -0.40
C PHE A 1074 7.51 -34.62 -1.67
N LEU A 1075 7.50 -33.29 -1.87
CA LEU A 1075 6.95 -32.67 -3.08
C LEU A 1075 7.66 -33.15 -4.34
N LEU A 1076 9.00 -33.10 -4.39
CA LEU A 1076 9.77 -33.48 -5.59
C LEU A 1076 9.51 -34.93 -6.01
N LEU A 1077 9.40 -35.85 -5.05
CA LEU A 1077 9.03 -37.25 -5.33
C LEU A 1077 7.62 -37.37 -5.92
N TRP A 1078 6.67 -36.56 -5.41
CA TRP A 1078 5.32 -36.53 -5.93
C TRP A 1078 5.26 -35.95 -7.35
N LEU A 1079 5.97 -34.85 -7.64
CA LEU A 1079 6.04 -34.27 -8.99
C LEU A 1079 6.61 -35.25 -10.02
N LEU A 1080 7.66 -35.99 -9.66
CA LEU A 1080 8.23 -37.02 -10.52
C LEU A 1080 7.23 -38.15 -10.80
N ARG A 1081 6.43 -38.55 -9.81
CA ARG A 1081 5.36 -39.56 -9.96
C ARG A 1081 4.25 -39.08 -10.89
N LEU A 1082 3.94 -37.79 -10.87
CA LEU A 1082 2.87 -37.16 -11.66
C LEU A 1082 3.27 -36.83 -13.11
N ASP A 1083 4.51 -37.11 -13.51
CA ASP A 1083 5.03 -36.77 -14.84
C ASP A 1083 4.90 -35.26 -15.12
N ILE A 1084 5.36 -34.45 -14.17
CA ILE A 1084 5.43 -32.98 -14.31
C ILE A 1084 6.61 -32.59 -15.20
N ARG A 1085 6.41 -31.59 -16.06
CA ARG A 1085 7.42 -31.03 -16.96
C ARG A 1085 8.72 -30.69 -16.20
N PRO A 1086 9.89 -31.24 -16.58
CA PRO A 1086 11.16 -30.97 -15.90
C PRO A 1086 11.53 -29.48 -15.85
N GLU A 1087 11.11 -28.68 -16.82
CA GLU A 1087 11.27 -27.22 -16.87
C GLU A 1087 10.63 -26.54 -15.66
N HIS A 1088 9.42 -26.96 -15.30
CA HIS A 1088 8.65 -26.39 -14.20
C HIS A 1088 9.25 -26.80 -12.85
N ILE A 1089 9.67 -28.07 -12.70
CA ILE A 1089 10.35 -28.54 -11.50
C ILE A 1089 11.70 -27.82 -11.32
N LEU A 1090 12.44 -27.59 -12.41
CA LEU A 1090 13.70 -26.85 -12.38
C LEU A 1090 13.48 -25.42 -11.87
N LEU A 1091 12.48 -24.70 -12.40
CA LEU A 1091 12.16 -23.35 -11.93
C LEU A 1091 11.78 -23.35 -10.44
N TYR A 1092 10.98 -24.31 -9.97
CA TYR A 1092 10.67 -24.46 -8.55
C TYR A 1092 11.95 -24.66 -7.72
N CYS A 1093 12.86 -25.54 -8.14
CA CYS A 1093 14.12 -25.80 -7.43
C CYS A 1093 15.05 -24.59 -7.39
N VAL A 1094 15.10 -23.80 -8.47
CA VAL A 1094 15.92 -22.57 -8.53
C VAL A 1094 15.37 -21.50 -7.57
N LYS A 1095 14.05 -21.34 -7.50
CA LYS A 1095 13.41 -20.41 -6.56
C LYS A 1095 13.53 -20.84 -5.10
N ASN A 1096 13.76 -22.13 -4.84
CA ASN A 1096 13.89 -22.70 -3.50
C ASN A 1096 15.28 -23.29 -3.27
N ARG A 1097 16.32 -22.54 -3.67
CA ARG A 1097 17.73 -23.00 -3.65
C ARG A 1097 18.25 -23.36 -2.26
N GLN A 1098 17.61 -22.87 -1.20
CA GLN A 1098 17.96 -23.13 0.19
C GLN A 1098 17.79 -24.61 0.56
N PHE A 1099 16.87 -25.32 -0.09
CA PHE A 1099 16.62 -26.74 0.20
C PHE A 1099 17.62 -27.66 -0.49
N GLU A 1100 18.18 -28.60 0.25
CA GLU A 1100 19.14 -29.60 -0.24
C GLU A 1100 18.49 -30.54 -1.26
N ALA A 1101 17.23 -30.90 -1.07
CA ALA A 1101 16.44 -31.70 -2.02
C ALA A 1101 16.37 -31.05 -3.41
N CYS A 1102 16.21 -29.72 -3.48
CA CYS A 1102 16.18 -28.96 -4.74
C CYS A 1102 17.54 -28.97 -5.42
N ARG A 1103 18.64 -28.77 -4.67
CA ARG A 1103 20.00 -28.86 -5.20
C ARG A 1103 20.32 -30.25 -5.75
N HIS A 1104 19.91 -31.30 -5.04
CA HIS A 1104 20.05 -32.68 -5.51
C HIS A 1104 19.28 -32.95 -6.82
N TYR A 1105 18.06 -32.44 -6.95
CA TYR A 1105 17.28 -32.57 -8.18
C TYR A 1105 17.98 -31.92 -9.37
N VAL A 1106 18.52 -30.71 -9.21
CA VAL A 1106 19.27 -30.01 -10.26
C VAL A 1106 20.47 -30.83 -10.73
N ILE A 1107 21.22 -31.43 -9.80
CA ILE A 1107 22.35 -32.30 -10.12
C ILE A 1107 21.90 -33.59 -10.83
N ALA A 1108 20.79 -34.20 -10.42
CA ALA A 1108 20.22 -35.35 -11.12
C ALA A 1108 19.83 -35.00 -12.56
N LEU A 1109 19.14 -33.87 -12.76
CA LEU A 1109 18.74 -33.36 -14.08
C LEU A 1109 19.94 -33.09 -14.99
N ALA A 1110 21.05 -32.61 -14.41
CA ALA A 1110 22.31 -32.40 -15.12
C ALA A 1110 22.97 -33.72 -15.54
N ASN A 1111 23.01 -34.72 -14.64
CA ASN A 1111 23.53 -36.05 -14.94
C ASN A 1111 22.72 -36.77 -16.03
N ASP A 1112 21.41 -36.53 -16.08
CA ASP A 1112 20.51 -37.08 -17.10
C ASP A 1112 20.62 -36.34 -18.46
N GLY A 1113 21.40 -35.25 -18.51
CA GLY A 1113 21.65 -34.49 -19.74
C GLY A 1113 20.51 -33.57 -20.18
N LEU A 1114 19.47 -33.39 -19.34
CA LEU A 1114 18.29 -32.59 -19.64
C LEU A 1114 18.42 -31.11 -19.22
N LEU A 1115 19.39 -30.80 -18.34
CA LEU A 1115 19.55 -29.45 -17.79
C LEU A 1115 19.63 -28.36 -18.87
N LYS A 1116 20.32 -28.60 -19.98
CA LYS A 1116 20.49 -27.58 -21.03
C LYS A 1116 19.16 -27.21 -21.72
N SER A 1117 18.31 -28.20 -22.02
CA SER A 1117 17.00 -27.92 -22.63
C SER A 1117 16.07 -27.24 -21.62
N CYS A 1118 16.10 -27.67 -20.36
CA CYS A 1118 15.24 -27.10 -19.34
C CYS A 1118 15.66 -25.68 -18.93
N ALA A 1119 16.96 -25.39 -18.88
CA ALA A 1119 17.46 -24.06 -18.54
C ALA A 1119 17.08 -22.99 -19.58
N ALA A 1120 16.74 -23.39 -20.81
CA ALA A 1120 16.23 -22.46 -21.83
C ALA A 1120 14.84 -21.89 -21.49
N PHE A 1121 14.10 -22.53 -20.57
CA PHE A 1121 12.81 -22.04 -20.05
C PHE A 1121 12.98 -20.95 -18.97
N LEU A 1122 14.16 -20.84 -18.35
CA LEU A 1122 14.40 -19.89 -17.27
C LEU A 1122 14.80 -18.53 -17.85
N HIS A 1123 14.29 -17.43 -17.26
CA HIS A 1123 14.81 -16.07 -17.51
C HIS A 1123 16.24 -15.90 -16.98
N THR A 1124 16.90 -14.81 -17.38
CA THR A 1124 18.32 -14.55 -17.11
C THR A 1124 18.68 -14.62 -15.63
N GLU A 1125 17.88 -14.03 -14.74
CA GLU A 1125 18.12 -14.07 -13.29
C GLU A 1125 18.05 -15.49 -12.72
N ASN A 1126 17.02 -16.25 -13.07
CA ASN A 1126 16.88 -17.65 -12.64
C ASN A 1126 18.01 -18.53 -13.21
N ARG A 1127 18.50 -18.24 -14.43
CA ARG A 1127 19.70 -18.91 -14.96
C ARG A 1127 20.95 -18.56 -14.15
N ALA A 1128 21.10 -17.32 -13.69
CA ALA A 1128 22.24 -16.90 -12.86
C ALA A 1128 22.27 -17.67 -11.55
N THR A 1129 21.13 -17.70 -10.84
CA THR A 1129 20.94 -18.50 -9.62
C THR A 1129 21.24 -19.98 -9.85
N LEU A 1130 20.79 -20.55 -10.96
CA LEU A 1130 21.10 -21.93 -11.33
C LEU A 1130 22.61 -22.18 -11.50
N VAL A 1131 23.35 -21.25 -12.11
CA VAL A 1131 24.82 -21.37 -12.26
C VAL A 1131 25.51 -21.33 -10.89
N GLU A 1132 25.09 -20.44 -10.00
CA GLU A 1132 25.60 -20.37 -8.62
C GLU A 1132 25.34 -21.67 -7.85
N MET A 1133 24.09 -22.17 -7.89
CA MET A 1133 23.72 -23.44 -7.28
C MET A 1133 24.60 -24.60 -7.76
N LEU A 1134 24.94 -24.64 -9.05
CA LEU A 1134 25.85 -25.65 -9.60
C LEU A 1134 27.30 -25.45 -9.12
N ALA A 1135 27.74 -24.22 -8.95
CA ALA A 1135 29.11 -23.91 -8.55
C ALA A 1135 29.40 -24.28 -7.08
N GLU A 1136 28.40 -24.17 -6.22
CA GLU A 1136 28.43 -24.54 -4.80
C GLU A 1136 28.46 -26.06 -4.57
N GLN A 1137 27.96 -26.83 -5.53
CA GLN A 1137 27.88 -28.29 -5.43
C GLN A 1137 29.17 -28.97 -5.91
N ASN A 1138 29.70 -29.92 -5.13
CA ASN A 1138 30.97 -30.61 -5.40
C ASN A 1138 31.05 -31.23 -6.81
N ASN A 1139 29.93 -31.76 -7.33
CA ASN A 1139 29.84 -32.34 -8.67
C ASN A 1139 29.15 -31.41 -9.69
N GLY A 1140 28.68 -30.24 -9.27
CA GLY A 1140 27.96 -29.30 -10.13
C GLY A 1140 28.87 -28.50 -11.05
N ARG A 1141 30.13 -28.25 -10.63
CA ARG A 1141 31.12 -27.47 -11.40
C ARG A 1141 31.40 -28.01 -12.80
N SER A 1142 31.34 -29.34 -13.01
CA SER A 1142 31.51 -29.93 -14.34
C SER A 1142 30.42 -29.52 -15.35
N PHE A 1143 29.25 -29.12 -14.86
CA PHE A 1143 28.11 -28.72 -15.69
C PHE A 1143 28.08 -27.23 -16.05
N LEU A 1144 28.93 -26.40 -15.43
CA LEU A 1144 29.03 -24.96 -15.74
C LEU A 1144 29.39 -24.69 -17.20
N SER A 1145 30.09 -25.64 -17.85
CA SER A 1145 30.42 -25.58 -19.27
C SER A 1145 29.19 -25.48 -20.20
N ILE A 1146 28.00 -25.88 -19.74
CA ILE A 1146 26.72 -25.72 -20.45
C ILE A 1146 26.43 -24.24 -20.72
N PHE A 1147 26.80 -23.37 -19.78
CA PHE A 1147 26.48 -21.94 -19.76
C PHE A 1147 27.65 -21.05 -20.24
N ALA A 1148 28.80 -21.63 -20.57
CA ALA A 1148 29.99 -20.88 -21.02
C ALA A 1148 29.77 -20.08 -22.32
N LYS A 1149 28.70 -20.35 -23.07
CA LYS A 1149 28.29 -19.64 -24.28
C LYS A 1149 26.85 -19.09 -24.18
N ASP A 1150 26.38 -18.82 -22.97
CA ASP A 1150 25.07 -18.19 -22.77
C ASP A 1150 25.01 -16.84 -23.49
N LYS A 1151 23.80 -16.43 -23.89
CA LYS A 1151 23.57 -15.16 -24.59
C LYS A 1151 23.81 -13.97 -23.65
N ALA A 1152 23.43 -14.08 -22.38
CA ALA A 1152 23.59 -13.01 -21.40
C ALA A 1152 25.03 -12.96 -20.86
N ARG A 1153 25.64 -11.77 -20.83
CA ARG A 1153 27.01 -11.61 -20.29
C ARG A 1153 27.09 -11.94 -18.80
N LYS A 1154 26.08 -11.54 -18.02
CA LYS A 1154 25.97 -11.87 -16.58
C LYS A 1154 26.26 -13.35 -16.32
N ILE A 1155 25.64 -14.25 -17.09
CA ILE A 1155 25.83 -15.69 -16.97
C ILE A 1155 27.25 -16.11 -17.34
N ARG A 1156 27.78 -15.61 -18.46
CA ARG A 1156 29.15 -15.94 -18.90
C ARG A 1156 30.20 -15.53 -17.87
N ASP A 1157 30.02 -14.37 -17.25
CA ASP A 1157 30.94 -13.83 -16.25
C ASP A 1157 30.88 -14.62 -14.94
N ILE A 1158 29.68 -15.00 -14.47
CA ILE A 1158 29.51 -15.91 -13.31
C ILE A 1158 30.19 -17.25 -13.60
N VAL A 1159 29.97 -17.84 -14.77
CA VAL A 1159 30.62 -19.10 -15.17
C VAL A 1159 32.15 -18.97 -15.18
N ALA A 1160 32.68 -17.88 -15.71
CA ALA A 1160 34.12 -17.64 -15.75
C ALA A 1160 34.75 -17.54 -14.34
N ARG A 1161 34.04 -16.96 -13.36
CA ARG A 1161 34.49 -16.89 -11.96
C ARG A 1161 34.69 -18.27 -11.32
N PHE A 1162 33.95 -19.29 -11.77
CA PHE A 1162 33.97 -20.63 -11.17
C PHE A 1162 34.71 -21.69 -11.98
N ILE A 1163 34.95 -21.45 -13.28
CA ILE A 1163 35.76 -22.33 -14.15
C ILE A 1163 37.24 -21.92 -14.20
N GLY A 1164 37.55 -20.63 -13.96
CA GLY A 1164 38.92 -20.13 -13.77
C GLY A 1164 39.50 -20.53 -12.42
#